data_AF-A0A2U1L878-F1
#
_entry.id   AF-A0A2U1L878-F1
#
_cell.length_a   1.000
_cell.length_b   1.000
_cell.length_c   1.000
_cell.angle_alpha   90.00
_cell.angle_beta   90.00
_cell.angle_gamma   90.00
#
_symmetry.space_group_name_H-M   'P 1'
#
loop_
_entity.id
_entity.type
_entity.pdbx_description
1 polymer ?
#
loop_
_entity_poly.entity_id
_entity_poly.type
_entity_poly.pdbx_seq_one_letter_code
_entity_poly.pdbx_strand_id
1 'polypeptide(L)'
;MYQSHVRKSLVQKIIKNDLPLSSFDKEGLKEFMKVACPCFDVPSREMISEDCVQYFLAEKLKMKSLIKSKNQRVCLALDTWTPNNNESYLCISAHFIDEDWKLHKKILSFTPLYSDKGEDIGRMVEKCLNDWEIKDVLTISAGKSSSNDIAISYIKGKLTNHVMDGKFFNSRCLIDAIQHIAKVVLDEYGDSITRIHTAILYTRQSSARTINFKNCAKESGVDVKYTMRLDCPNKWIKIFGMLFTAEKYEEAFNLYETKDPKYKHDLEETCGLPVRDDWENARKVERILADFFGQYKDMFTLNATSDRYFDKISFMDLKFCKWEKSDDDRTCNMALKIREEYYKYWGNIEEWNMLTCIASVLDPTSKFVPVRYYFKFLYNQDTYVEPEGDHFEVVDNPDDCLGSKMATLVLNTLYDLIDEYKGKIGVQQKYENFYKSLKRRKLYFENFGEGETELDDFEYSEESESEWDDSEDDEESETELDRYLNEEDLHKDDEGEFDTLLWWKNNSERFPILSKIAKDLLAIPMSAVISHSAMVDKFGPFIEDFRSSLPPSIVEALVCSQNWRYEDWRNDPKKAMWFGDLLTMVAHGSLSVSKTICNLPEFAKIALHLMTEQVVYDFVWDQTVVGLVIDDVQAHVRKSLVHEITSNALPLSSIEQKGLQEFMKVVCPSVQIPSREMISSDCVQLFLSEKLKLKSLIKNMNQRVCLTLDTWTPNQFVNYLCIGARFIDDNWDKHKKILSFTPLYSDEGEEIGKLVEKCLDDWEIDKVMTISVGNVRSNLTKVALDEYDDSITRYLEIDGAVLYIHATVSVYGCSNSTLISSSSFREQQYFHLSERAVP
;
A
#
# COMPACT_ATOMS: atom_id res chain seq x y z
N MET A 1 -15.68 -7.36 -34.57
CA MET A 1 -15.79 -8.08 -33.27
C MET A 1 -14.42 -8.26 -32.63
N TYR A 2 -13.45 -8.85 -33.34
CA TYR A 2 -12.06 -9.05 -32.89
C TYR A 2 -11.37 -7.79 -32.34
N GLN A 3 -11.33 -6.67 -33.09
CA GLN A 3 -10.76 -5.39 -32.63
C GLN A 3 -11.30 -4.94 -31.27
N SER A 4 -12.61 -5.04 -31.08
CA SER A 4 -13.27 -4.65 -29.82
C SER A 4 -12.88 -5.57 -28.66
N HIS A 5 -12.68 -6.86 -28.93
CA HIS A 5 -12.25 -7.82 -27.92
C HIS A 5 -10.82 -7.53 -27.45
N VAL A 6 -9.87 -7.38 -28.38
CA VAL A 6 -8.47 -7.03 -28.08
C VAL A 6 -8.39 -5.68 -27.35
N ARG A 7 -9.15 -4.67 -27.79
CA ARG A 7 -9.22 -3.35 -27.15
C ARG A 7 -9.74 -3.44 -25.71
N LYS A 8 -10.77 -4.24 -25.44
CA LYS A 8 -11.27 -4.48 -24.08
C LYS A 8 -10.22 -5.16 -23.20
N SER A 9 -9.51 -6.18 -23.71
CA SER A 9 -8.43 -6.86 -22.98
C SER A 9 -7.26 -5.91 -22.71
N LEU A 10 -6.98 -4.98 -23.61
CA LEU A 10 -5.97 -3.95 -23.41
C LEU A 10 -6.36 -2.98 -22.28
N VAL A 11 -7.61 -2.51 -22.24
CA VAL A 11 -8.14 -1.71 -21.12
C VAL A 11 -8.01 -2.47 -19.78
N GLN A 12 -8.33 -3.76 -19.76
CA GLN A 12 -8.17 -4.59 -18.57
C GLN A 12 -6.69 -4.71 -18.15
N LYS A 13 -5.76 -4.89 -19.10
CA LYS A 13 -4.31 -4.86 -18.84
C LYS A 13 -3.90 -3.54 -18.19
N ILE A 14 -4.35 -2.40 -18.73
CA ILE A 14 -4.05 -1.06 -18.20
C ILE A 14 -4.52 -0.93 -16.75
N ILE A 15 -5.80 -1.19 -16.48
CA ILE A 15 -6.39 -1.01 -15.14
C ILE A 15 -5.75 -1.97 -14.14
N LYS A 16 -5.49 -3.22 -14.53
CA LYS A 16 -4.96 -4.26 -13.64
C LYS A 16 -3.50 -4.04 -13.27
N ASN A 17 -2.69 -3.64 -14.26
CA ASN A 17 -1.26 -3.45 -14.11
C ASN A 17 -0.88 -2.01 -13.77
N ASP A 18 -1.86 -1.10 -13.72
CA ASP A 18 -1.66 0.33 -13.54
C ASP A 18 -0.68 0.93 -14.55
N LEU A 19 -0.91 0.64 -15.85
CA LEU A 19 -0.01 1.12 -16.90
C LEU A 19 -0.26 2.61 -17.19
N PRO A 20 0.80 3.44 -17.31
CA PRO A 20 0.66 4.82 -17.72
C PRO A 20 0.01 4.90 -19.11
N LEU A 21 -1.02 5.75 -19.26
CA LEU A 21 -1.67 5.97 -20.55
C LEU A 21 -0.71 6.61 -21.57
N SER A 22 0.34 7.28 -21.12
CA SER A 22 1.43 7.78 -21.98
C SER A 22 2.23 6.66 -22.68
N SER A 23 2.09 5.41 -22.25
CA SER A 23 2.69 4.25 -22.95
C SER A 23 2.13 4.08 -24.37
N PHE A 24 0.95 4.62 -24.65
CA PHE A 24 0.32 4.60 -25.98
C PHE A 24 0.91 5.64 -26.94
N ASP A 25 1.62 6.64 -26.41
CA ASP A 25 2.36 7.61 -27.22
C ASP A 25 3.70 7.04 -27.71
N LYS A 26 4.20 5.96 -27.08
CA LYS A 26 5.51 5.35 -27.34
C LYS A 26 5.46 4.29 -28.45
N GLU A 27 6.50 4.23 -29.28
CA GLU A 27 6.57 3.33 -30.43
C GLU A 27 6.67 1.84 -30.02
N GLY A 28 7.26 1.55 -28.86
CA GLY A 28 7.47 0.17 -28.40
C GLY A 28 6.20 -0.66 -28.28
N LEU A 29 5.08 -0.08 -27.83
CA LEU A 29 3.79 -0.79 -27.78
C LEU A 29 3.26 -1.06 -29.19
N LYS A 30 3.40 -0.10 -30.12
CA LYS A 30 2.95 -0.25 -31.51
C LYS A 30 3.73 -1.35 -32.23
N GLU A 31 5.05 -1.38 -32.05
CA GLU A 31 5.90 -2.43 -32.60
C GLU A 31 5.60 -3.81 -32.00
N PHE A 32 5.34 -3.86 -30.69
CA PHE A 32 4.90 -5.08 -30.05
C PHE A 32 3.59 -5.59 -30.65
N MET A 33 2.59 -4.72 -30.80
CA MET A 33 1.29 -5.09 -31.35
C MET A 33 1.37 -5.47 -32.84
N LYS A 34 2.26 -4.86 -33.65
CA LYS A 34 2.50 -5.29 -35.04
C LYS A 34 2.94 -6.75 -35.16
N VAL A 35 3.58 -7.30 -34.12
CA VAL A 35 4.05 -8.69 -34.10
C VAL A 35 3.05 -9.59 -33.39
N ALA A 36 2.58 -9.18 -32.20
CA ALA A 36 1.70 -10.00 -31.38
C ALA A 36 0.24 -10.00 -31.88
N CYS A 37 -0.19 -8.98 -32.61
CA CYS A 37 -1.52 -8.89 -33.17
C CYS A 37 -1.51 -7.98 -34.41
N PRO A 38 -0.94 -8.44 -35.53
CA PRO A 38 -0.64 -7.58 -36.68
C PRO A 38 -1.85 -6.86 -37.27
N CYS A 39 -3.03 -7.48 -37.16
CA CYS A 39 -4.28 -6.91 -37.66
C CYS A 39 -4.93 -5.92 -36.68
N PHE A 40 -4.43 -5.74 -35.46
CA PHE A 40 -4.99 -4.83 -34.47
C PHE A 40 -4.46 -3.41 -34.64
N ASP A 41 -5.38 -2.47 -34.85
CA ASP A 41 -5.06 -1.06 -34.92
C ASP A 41 -4.95 -0.51 -33.50
N VAL A 42 -3.72 -0.19 -33.09
CA VAL A 42 -3.46 0.34 -31.75
C VAL A 42 -4.17 1.70 -31.58
N PRO A 43 -5.07 1.84 -30.58
CA PRO A 43 -5.82 3.08 -30.39
C PRO A 43 -4.91 4.23 -29.93
N SER A 44 -5.35 5.46 -30.18
CA SER A 44 -4.68 6.64 -29.59
C SER A 44 -4.86 6.68 -28.07
N ARG A 45 -4.03 7.50 -27.41
CA ARG A 45 -4.17 7.76 -25.97
C ARG A 45 -5.54 8.32 -25.61
N GLU A 46 -6.12 9.18 -26.44
CA GLU A 46 -7.45 9.75 -26.21
C GLU A 46 -8.52 8.65 -26.29
N MET A 47 -8.45 7.82 -27.34
CA MET A 47 -9.38 6.70 -27.53
C MET A 47 -9.31 5.68 -26.40
N ILE A 48 -8.11 5.31 -25.93
CA ILE A 48 -7.96 4.35 -24.84
C ILE A 48 -8.38 4.94 -23.49
N SER A 49 -8.22 6.26 -23.29
CA SER A 49 -8.72 6.97 -22.11
C SER A 49 -10.24 6.93 -22.06
N GLU A 50 -10.91 7.19 -23.18
CA GLU A 50 -12.36 7.06 -23.31
C GLU A 50 -12.82 5.62 -23.02
N ASP A 51 -12.12 4.60 -23.52
CA ASP A 51 -12.49 3.21 -23.23
C ASP A 51 -12.36 2.85 -21.76
N CYS A 52 -11.34 3.35 -21.06
CA CYS A 52 -11.19 3.17 -19.62
C CYS A 52 -12.41 3.77 -18.87
N VAL A 53 -12.88 4.95 -19.29
CA VAL A 53 -14.09 5.57 -18.74
C VAL A 53 -15.34 4.75 -19.08
N GLN A 54 -15.49 4.27 -20.32
CA GLN A 54 -16.63 3.43 -20.69
C GLN A 54 -16.64 2.08 -19.94
N TYR A 55 -15.47 1.48 -19.76
CA TYR A 55 -15.31 0.28 -18.94
C TYR A 55 -15.74 0.54 -17.50
N PHE A 56 -15.28 1.64 -16.90
CA PHE A 56 -15.71 2.07 -15.57
C PHE A 56 -17.22 2.26 -15.49
N LEU A 57 -17.85 2.97 -16.43
CA LEU A 57 -19.30 3.18 -16.43
C LEU A 57 -20.08 1.85 -16.54
N ALA A 58 -19.61 0.92 -17.39
CA ALA A 58 -20.21 -0.39 -17.53
C ALA A 58 -20.10 -1.22 -16.23
N GLU A 59 -18.95 -1.19 -15.55
CA GLU A 59 -18.77 -1.87 -14.27
C GLU A 59 -19.55 -1.16 -13.14
N LYS A 60 -19.70 0.17 -13.18
CA LYS A 60 -20.50 0.96 -12.24
C LYS A 60 -21.96 0.51 -12.26
N LEU A 61 -22.52 0.26 -13.44
CA LEU A 61 -23.88 -0.26 -13.59
C LEU A 61 -24.06 -1.64 -12.94
N LYS A 62 -23.08 -2.54 -13.10
CA LYS A 62 -23.10 -3.85 -12.43
C LYS A 62 -23.02 -3.69 -10.92
N MET A 63 -22.11 -2.85 -10.42
CA MET A 63 -21.94 -2.63 -8.99
C MET A 63 -23.18 -1.98 -8.37
N LYS A 64 -23.83 -1.03 -9.06
CA LYS A 64 -25.13 -0.48 -8.67
C LYS A 64 -26.19 -1.58 -8.54
N SER A 65 -26.25 -2.52 -9.50
CA SER A 65 -27.21 -3.62 -9.44
C SER A 65 -26.97 -4.55 -8.24
N LEU A 66 -25.70 -4.76 -7.87
CA LEU A 66 -25.32 -5.53 -6.68
C LEU A 66 -25.76 -4.80 -5.40
N ILE A 67 -25.45 -3.52 -5.27
CA ILE A 67 -25.78 -2.71 -4.09
C ILE A 67 -27.30 -2.58 -3.89
N LYS A 68 -28.07 -2.47 -4.98
CA LYS A 68 -29.54 -2.36 -4.92
C LYS A 68 -30.24 -3.68 -4.58
N SER A 69 -29.55 -4.81 -4.61
CA SER A 69 -30.19 -6.09 -4.34
C SER A 69 -30.74 -6.13 -2.90
N LYS A 70 -32.04 -6.44 -2.76
CA LYS A 70 -32.77 -6.69 -1.50
C LYS A 70 -32.71 -5.61 -0.38
N ASN A 71 -32.65 -4.31 -0.71
CA ASN A 71 -32.70 -3.22 0.30
C ASN A 71 -31.66 -3.39 1.44
N GLN A 72 -30.46 -3.88 1.12
CA GLN A 72 -29.37 -3.98 2.09
C GLN A 72 -28.87 -2.59 2.51
N ARG A 73 -28.44 -2.45 3.77
CA ARG A 73 -27.80 -1.22 4.22
C ARG A 73 -26.32 -1.20 3.79
N VAL A 74 -25.77 0.00 3.68
CA VAL A 74 -24.36 0.21 3.32
C VAL A 74 -23.67 1.00 4.42
N CYS A 75 -22.47 0.58 4.82
CA CYS A 75 -21.57 1.40 5.63
C CYS A 75 -20.65 2.20 4.71
N LEU A 76 -20.45 3.49 5.00
CA LEU A 76 -19.52 4.32 4.23
C LEU A 76 -18.20 4.50 4.99
N ALA A 77 -17.12 4.68 4.25
CA ALA A 77 -15.84 5.12 4.77
C ALA A 77 -15.36 6.33 3.94
N LEU A 78 -15.01 7.41 4.63
CA LEU A 78 -14.58 8.69 4.06
C LEU A 78 -13.11 8.96 4.38
N ASP A 79 -12.29 9.08 3.34
CA ASP A 79 -10.88 9.45 3.47
C ASP A 79 -10.56 10.71 2.68
N THR A 80 -9.83 11.63 3.30
CA THR A 80 -9.31 12.81 2.64
C THR A 80 -7.81 12.66 2.52
N TRP A 81 -7.33 12.60 1.27
CA TRP A 81 -5.93 12.38 0.99
C TRP A 81 -5.33 13.57 0.23
N THR A 82 -4.20 14.08 0.72
CA THR A 82 -3.45 15.15 0.05
C THR A 82 -2.08 14.61 -0.39
N PRO A 83 -1.84 14.42 -1.70
CA PRO A 83 -0.51 14.18 -2.24
C PRO A 83 0.42 15.37 -2.00
N ASN A 84 1.73 15.13 -2.16
CA ASN A 84 2.77 16.17 -2.05
C ASN A 84 2.65 17.30 -3.08
N ASN A 85 1.76 17.18 -4.08
CA ASN A 85 1.50 18.17 -5.13
C ASN A 85 0.36 19.18 -4.80
N ASN A 86 -0.10 19.22 -3.53
CA ASN A 86 -1.10 20.15 -2.97
C ASN A 86 -2.56 20.01 -3.46
N GLU A 87 -2.94 18.97 -4.21
CA GLU A 87 -4.35 18.72 -4.56
C GLU A 87 -5.00 17.65 -3.69
N SER A 88 -5.83 18.04 -2.72
CA SER A 88 -6.57 17.10 -1.87
C SER A 88 -7.63 16.34 -2.67
N TYR A 89 -7.87 15.08 -2.32
CA TYR A 89 -8.91 14.21 -2.87
C TYR A 89 -9.81 13.68 -1.74
N LEU A 90 -11.11 13.57 -2.04
CA LEU A 90 -12.06 12.85 -1.21
C LEU A 90 -12.33 11.47 -1.82
N CYS A 91 -12.07 10.43 -1.05
CA CYS A 91 -12.40 9.06 -1.37
C CYS A 91 -13.62 8.63 -0.55
N ILE A 92 -14.63 8.10 -1.24
CA ILE A 92 -15.85 7.56 -0.62
C ILE A 92 -15.91 6.08 -0.97
N SER A 93 -15.94 5.23 0.04
CA SER A 93 -16.06 3.77 -0.14
C SER A 93 -17.31 3.24 0.55
N ALA A 94 -17.92 2.22 -0.06
CA ALA A 94 -19.04 1.46 0.47
C ALA A 94 -18.58 0.08 0.93
N HIS A 95 -19.05 -0.31 2.11
CA HIS A 95 -18.81 -1.59 2.75
C HIS A 95 -20.16 -2.26 3.02
N PHE A 96 -20.34 -3.47 2.52
CA PHE A 96 -21.57 -4.25 2.66
C PHE A 96 -21.27 -5.74 2.46
N ILE A 97 -22.13 -6.60 3.00
CA ILE A 97 -22.07 -8.05 2.78
C ILE A 97 -23.21 -8.42 1.84
N ASP A 98 -22.92 -9.14 0.75
CA ASP A 98 -23.94 -9.54 -0.24
C ASP A 98 -24.73 -10.80 0.17
N GLU A 99 -25.63 -11.26 -0.70
CA GLU A 99 -26.44 -12.48 -0.48
C GLU A 99 -25.61 -13.76 -0.40
N ASP A 100 -24.41 -13.77 -0.99
CA ASP A 100 -23.51 -14.91 -0.93
C ASP A 100 -22.63 -14.88 0.33
N TRP A 101 -22.86 -13.91 1.23
CA TRP A 101 -22.07 -13.62 2.43
C TRP A 101 -20.64 -13.20 2.12
N LYS A 102 -20.45 -12.54 0.97
CA LYS A 102 -19.17 -11.96 0.61
C LYS A 102 -19.12 -10.50 1.07
N LEU A 103 -18.10 -10.17 1.87
CA LEU A 103 -17.79 -8.79 2.24
C LEU A 103 -17.23 -8.03 1.02
N HIS A 104 -17.85 -6.91 0.68
CA HIS A 104 -17.44 -6.01 -0.39
C HIS A 104 -16.92 -4.70 0.18
N LYS A 105 -15.71 -4.29 -0.22
CA LYS A 105 -15.08 -3.01 0.14
C LYS A 105 -14.81 -2.20 -1.14
N LYS A 106 -15.79 -1.41 -1.61
CA LYS A 106 -15.80 -0.83 -2.96
C LYS A 106 -15.74 0.70 -2.95
N ILE A 107 -14.78 1.29 -3.67
CA ILE A 107 -14.68 2.75 -3.84
C ILE A 107 -15.81 3.20 -4.76
N LEU A 108 -16.65 4.11 -4.27
CA LEU A 108 -17.77 4.68 -5.02
C LEU A 108 -17.39 5.96 -5.77
N SER A 109 -16.51 6.77 -5.18
CA SER A 109 -16.08 8.07 -5.69
C SER A 109 -14.65 8.37 -5.26
N PHE A 110 -13.86 8.91 -6.18
CA PHE A 110 -12.51 9.41 -5.91
C PHE A 110 -12.32 10.73 -6.67
N THR A 111 -12.52 11.85 -5.98
CA THR A 111 -12.67 13.16 -6.63
C THR A 111 -11.85 14.24 -5.93
N PRO A 112 -11.32 15.24 -6.65
CA PRO A 112 -10.64 16.38 -6.04
C PRO A 112 -11.52 17.10 -5.02
N LEU A 113 -10.92 17.46 -3.90
CA LEU A 113 -11.52 18.19 -2.79
C LEU A 113 -11.09 19.66 -2.88
N TYR A 114 -12.00 20.52 -3.35
CA TYR A 114 -11.73 21.95 -3.54
C TYR A 114 -11.95 22.80 -2.29
N SER A 115 -12.58 22.23 -1.25
CA SER A 115 -12.90 22.90 0.01
C SER A 115 -12.86 21.88 1.14
N ASP A 116 -12.22 22.25 2.24
CA ASP A 116 -12.12 21.45 3.46
C ASP A 116 -13.30 21.67 4.42
N LYS A 117 -14.28 22.51 4.04
CA LYS A 117 -15.47 22.77 4.87
C LYS A 117 -16.36 21.53 4.93
N GLY A 118 -16.79 21.18 6.14
CA GLY A 118 -17.63 19.98 6.34
C GLY A 118 -18.92 19.95 5.53
N GLU A 119 -19.58 21.08 5.30
CA GLU A 119 -20.77 21.14 4.45
C GLU A 119 -20.47 20.82 2.97
N ASP A 120 -19.29 21.21 2.47
CA ASP A 120 -18.87 20.91 1.10
C ASP A 120 -18.56 19.42 0.94
N ILE A 121 -17.86 18.83 1.92
CA ILE A 121 -17.65 17.37 2.00
C ILE A 121 -19.01 16.65 2.06
N GLY A 122 -19.94 17.13 2.91
CA GLY A 122 -21.30 16.60 3.02
C GLY A 122 -22.05 16.63 1.68
N ARG A 123 -21.98 17.74 0.93
CA ARG A 123 -22.58 17.82 -0.41
C ARG A 123 -21.96 16.85 -1.42
N MET A 124 -20.65 16.62 -1.36
CA MET A 124 -19.98 15.63 -2.21
C MET A 124 -20.43 14.21 -1.87
N VAL A 125 -20.59 13.90 -0.58
CA VAL A 125 -21.13 12.61 -0.12
C VAL A 125 -22.59 12.44 -0.55
N GLU A 126 -23.43 13.46 -0.41
CA GLU A 126 -24.83 13.45 -0.85
C GLU A 126 -24.93 13.21 -2.37
N LYS A 127 -24.09 13.90 -3.16
CA LYS A 127 -24.00 13.67 -4.60
C LYS A 127 -23.61 12.23 -4.91
N CYS A 128 -22.60 11.68 -4.23
CA CYS A 128 -22.22 10.28 -4.41
C CYS A 128 -23.37 9.32 -4.08
N LEU A 129 -24.07 9.52 -2.96
CA LEU A 129 -25.22 8.68 -2.59
C LEU A 129 -26.34 8.73 -3.64
N ASN A 130 -26.65 9.93 -4.16
CA ASN A 130 -27.62 10.11 -5.24
C ASN A 130 -27.16 9.44 -6.54
N ASP A 131 -25.90 9.62 -6.92
CA ASP A 131 -25.31 9.02 -8.11
C ASP A 131 -25.30 7.50 -8.04
N TRP A 132 -25.23 6.92 -6.84
CA TRP A 132 -25.27 5.48 -6.59
C TRP A 132 -26.66 4.95 -6.23
N GLU A 133 -27.63 5.85 -6.04
CA GLU A 133 -29.00 5.57 -5.58
C GLU A 133 -29.04 4.80 -4.25
N ILE A 134 -28.12 5.12 -3.34
CA ILE A 134 -28.03 4.54 -1.99
C ILE A 134 -28.87 5.40 -1.05
N LYS A 135 -29.86 4.78 -0.40
CA LYS A 135 -30.79 5.45 0.53
C LYS A 135 -30.56 5.05 1.99
N ASP A 136 -30.08 3.83 2.20
CA ASP A 136 -29.99 3.21 3.51
C ASP A 136 -28.51 3.09 3.92
N VAL A 137 -28.02 4.09 4.63
CA VAL A 137 -26.67 4.12 5.19
C VAL A 137 -26.75 3.75 6.67
N LEU A 138 -25.97 2.75 7.09
CA LEU A 138 -25.92 2.32 8.49
C LEU A 138 -25.00 3.25 9.31
N THR A 139 -23.73 3.32 8.92
CA THR A 139 -22.71 4.15 9.56
C THR A 139 -21.84 4.85 8.51
N ILE A 140 -21.20 5.94 8.91
CA ILE A 140 -20.12 6.58 8.18
C ILE A 140 -18.87 6.57 9.07
N SER A 141 -17.82 5.87 8.63
CA SER A 141 -16.50 5.90 9.25
C SER A 141 -15.63 6.98 8.64
N ALA A 142 -15.10 7.89 9.44
CA ALA A 142 -14.17 8.93 8.98
C ALA A 142 -13.05 9.17 10.01
N GLY A 143 -11.94 9.74 9.54
CA GLY A 143 -10.90 10.25 10.43
C GLY A 143 -11.39 11.41 11.30
N LYS A 144 -10.73 11.66 12.43
CA LYS A 144 -11.13 12.72 13.35
C LYS A 144 -10.83 14.10 12.74
N SER A 145 -11.89 14.82 12.39
CA SER A 145 -11.81 16.25 12.08
C SER A 145 -13.17 16.91 12.27
N SER A 146 -13.18 18.20 12.63
CA SER A 146 -14.41 18.99 12.74
C SER A 146 -15.18 19.01 11.42
N SER A 147 -14.47 19.08 10.28
CA SER A 147 -15.07 19.01 8.95
C SER A 147 -15.78 17.68 8.69
N ASN A 148 -15.19 16.55 9.06
CA ASN A 148 -15.84 15.25 8.91
C ASN A 148 -17.07 15.12 9.81
N ASP A 149 -17.00 15.60 11.06
CA ASP A 149 -18.14 15.57 11.99
C ASP A 149 -19.31 16.41 11.45
N ILE A 150 -19.04 17.59 10.89
CA ILE A 150 -20.04 18.44 10.22
C ILE A 150 -20.60 17.73 8.97
N ALA A 151 -19.76 17.11 8.16
CA ALA A 151 -20.18 16.38 6.97
C ALA A 151 -21.11 15.20 7.29
N ILE A 152 -20.77 14.43 8.34
CA ILE A 152 -21.59 13.30 8.80
C ILE A 152 -22.92 13.80 9.36
N SER A 153 -22.90 14.88 10.14
CA SER A 153 -24.13 15.53 10.65
C SER A 153 -25.02 16.03 9.50
N TYR A 154 -24.42 16.63 8.48
CA TYR A 154 -25.11 17.04 7.26
C TYR A 154 -25.83 15.87 6.59
N ILE A 155 -25.13 14.75 6.38
CA ILE A 155 -25.71 13.55 5.75
C ILE A 155 -26.77 12.90 6.65
N LYS A 156 -26.55 12.87 7.96
CA LYS A 156 -27.55 12.38 8.92
C LYS A 156 -28.86 13.15 8.78
N GLY A 157 -28.82 14.47 8.59
CA GLY A 157 -30.02 15.28 8.36
C GLY A 157 -30.71 15.09 7.00
N LYS A 158 -30.06 14.43 6.03
CA LYS A 158 -30.60 14.18 4.67
C LYS A 158 -31.27 12.83 4.51
N LEU A 159 -30.81 11.83 5.25
CA LEU A 159 -31.38 10.49 5.21
C LEU A 159 -32.53 10.37 6.20
N THR A 160 -33.42 9.40 5.97
CA THR A 160 -34.64 9.24 6.78
C THR A 160 -34.76 7.89 7.47
N ASN A 161 -34.03 6.87 7.02
CA ASN A 161 -34.08 5.50 7.55
C ASN A 161 -32.80 5.21 8.35
N HIS A 162 -32.77 5.68 9.60
CA HIS A 162 -31.65 5.44 10.49
C HIS A 162 -31.94 4.26 11.42
N VAL A 163 -30.90 3.48 11.71
CA VAL A 163 -30.91 2.49 12.81
C VAL A 163 -30.66 3.23 14.12
N MET A 164 -31.44 2.90 15.16
CA MET A 164 -31.34 3.50 16.49
C MET A 164 -31.40 5.03 16.46
N ASP A 165 -32.30 5.60 15.65
CA ASP A 165 -32.44 7.06 15.42
C ASP A 165 -31.15 7.77 14.99
N GLY A 166 -30.22 7.01 14.41
CA GLY A 166 -28.91 7.47 13.97
C GLY A 166 -27.98 7.83 15.12
N LYS A 167 -28.23 7.32 16.34
CA LYS A 167 -27.34 7.49 17.51
C LYS A 167 -25.90 7.06 17.19
N PHE A 168 -25.76 5.98 16.43
CA PHE A 168 -24.48 5.37 16.08
C PHE A 168 -24.05 5.63 14.62
N PHE A 169 -24.58 6.68 14.00
CA PHE A 169 -24.34 6.97 12.57
C PHE A 169 -22.90 7.37 12.26
N ASN A 170 -22.21 8.01 13.22
CA ASN A 170 -20.78 8.31 13.13
C ASN A 170 -19.98 7.14 13.75
N SER A 171 -19.07 6.55 12.97
CA SER A 171 -18.12 5.56 13.45
C SER A 171 -16.71 6.14 13.37
N ARG A 172 -15.91 5.99 14.43
CA ARG A 172 -14.52 6.48 14.42
C ARG A 172 -13.63 5.52 13.65
N CYS A 173 -12.68 6.08 12.89
CA CYS A 173 -11.70 5.28 12.18
C CYS A 173 -10.60 4.79 13.14
N LEU A 174 -10.52 3.48 13.38
CA LEU A 174 -9.49 2.87 14.22
C LEU A 174 -8.08 3.05 13.64
N ILE A 175 -7.93 3.01 12.31
CA ILE A 175 -6.62 3.25 11.67
C ILE A 175 -6.14 4.68 11.85
N ASP A 176 -7.04 5.65 11.74
CA ASP A 176 -6.72 7.06 11.94
C ASP A 176 -6.28 7.31 13.39
N ALA A 177 -6.96 6.71 14.35
CA ALA A 177 -6.55 6.75 15.75
C ALA A 177 -5.17 6.11 15.98
N ILE A 178 -4.89 4.93 15.40
CA ILE A 178 -3.56 4.30 15.46
C ILE A 178 -2.48 5.23 14.88
N GLN A 179 -2.77 5.92 13.77
CA GLN A 179 -1.82 6.88 13.18
C GLN A 179 -1.51 8.05 14.12
N HIS A 180 -2.53 8.60 14.79
CA HIS A 180 -2.34 9.68 15.75
C HIS A 180 -1.60 9.20 17.01
N ILE A 181 -1.95 8.03 17.53
CA ILE A 181 -1.26 7.41 18.68
C ILE A 181 0.20 7.11 18.34
N ALA A 182 0.48 6.53 17.17
CA ALA A 182 1.84 6.28 16.71
C ALA A 182 2.62 7.59 16.57
N LYS A 183 1.97 8.68 16.13
CA LYS A 183 2.61 10.00 16.09
C LYS A 183 3.02 10.50 17.47
N VAL A 184 2.19 10.32 18.50
CA VAL A 184 2.56 10.66 19.89
C VAL A 184 3.82 9.92 20.34
N VAL A 185 3.91 8.61 20.06
CA VAL A 185 5.11 7.81 20.36
C VAL A 185 6.34 8.41 19.66
N LEU A 186 6.20 8.72 18.37
CA LEU A 186 7.31 9.26 17.58
C LEU A 186 7.75 10.66 18.06
N ASP A 187 6.79 11.50 18.45
CA ASP A 187 7.08 12.84 18.96
C ASP A 187 7.77 12.77 20.33
N GLU A 188 7.38 11.82 21.21
CA GLU A 188 8.01 11.64 22.52
C GLU A 188 9.48 11.23 22.41
N TYR A 189 9.83 10.36 21.46
CA TYR A 189 11.20 9.86 21.23
C TYR A 189 11.90 10.55 20.05
N GLY A 190 11.39 11.72 19.65
CA GLY A 190 11.79 12.39 18.41
C GLY A 190 13.28 12.73 18.32
N ASP A 191 13.94 13.03 19.45
CA ASP A 191 15.36 13.33 19.50
C ASP A 191 16.24 12.11 19.20
N SER A 192 15.98 10.95 19.83
CA SER A 192 16.69 9.69 19.56
C SER A 192 16.46 9.24 18.12
N ILE A 193 15.21 9.33 17.65
CA ILE A 193 14.86 8.99 16.26
C ILE A 193 15.59 9.90 15.28
N THR A 194 15.65 11.21 15.56
CA THR A 194 16.34 12.20 14.72
C THR A 194 17.85 11.93 14.67
N ARG A 195 18.50 11.60 15.79
CA ARG A 195 19.93 11.24 15.82
C ARG A 195 20.22 10.00 14.99
N ILE A 196 19.45 8.93 15.15
CA ILE A 196 19.58 7.69 14.37
C ILE A 196 19.32 7.97 12.88
N HIS A 197 18.26 8.71 12.55
CA HIS A 197 17.94 9.11 11.19
C HIS A 197 19.10 9.90 10.54
N THR A 198 19.65 10.88 11.26
CA THR A 198 20.74 11.72 10.73
C THR A 198 22.04 10.93 10.57
N ALA A 199 22.33 9.98 11.47
CA ALA A 199 23.42 9.02 11.31
C ALA A 199 23.23 8.15 10.06
N ILE A 200 22.03 7.62 9.86
CA ILE A 200 21.68 6.86 8.64
C ILE A 200 21.87 7.74 7.40
N LEU A 201 21.37 8.99 7.40
CA LEU A 201 21.55 9.93 6.31
C LEU A 201 23.03 10.19 6.04
N TYR A 202 23.86 10.34 7.08
CA TYR A 202 25.28 10.61 6.91
C TYR A 202 25.99 9.52 6.13
N THR A 203 25.77 8.26 6.51
CA THR A 203 26.35 7.09 5.82
C THR A 203 25.91 7.01 4.36
N ARG A 204 24.86 7.77 4.01
CA ARG A 204 24.17 7.79 2.73
C ARG A 204 24.42 9.05 1.90
N GLN A 205 25.12 10.05 2.44
CA GLN A 205 25.38 11.32 1.75
C GLN A 205 26.33 11.19 0.55
N SER A 206 27.16 10.16 0.50
CA SER A 206 28.04 9.86 -0.64
C SER A 206 28.33 8.37 -0.75
N SER A 207 28.79 7.94 -1.93
CA SER A 207 29.14 6.52 -2.14
C SER A 207 30.31 6.05 -1.30
N ALA A 208 31.32 6.92 -1.13
CA ALA A 208 32.46 6.61 -0.28
C ALA A 208 31.99 6.29 1.15
N ARG A 209 31.11 7.12 1.73
CA ARG A 209 30.54 6.89 3.07
C ARG A 209 29.71 5.62 3.14
N THR A 210 28.91 5.33 2.11
CA THR A 210 28.08 4.11 2.07
C THR A 210 28.93 2.84 1.99
N ILE A 211 29.99 2.84 1.20
CA ILE A 211 30.90 1.69 1.09
C ILE A 211 31.67 1.50 2.39
N ASN A 212 32.20 2.58 2.96
CA ASN A 212 32.90 2.54 4.23
C ASN A 212 31.99 1.98 5.34
N PHE A 213 30.74 2.43 5.40
CA PHE A 213 29.76 1.90 6.35
C PHE A 213 29.42 0.43 6.09
N LYS A 214 29.27 0.01 4.84
CA LYS A 214 29.08 -1.41 4.49
C LYS A 214 30.26 -2.28 4.92
N ASN A 215 31.48 -1.75 4.87
CA ASN A 215 32.66 -2.45 5.38
C ASN A 215 32.62 -2.54 6.91
N CYS A 216 32.25 -1.46 7.61
CA CYS A 216 32.00 -1.51 9.06
C CYS A 216 30.95 -2.57 9.42
N ALA A 217 29.83 -2.63 8.70
CA ALA A 217 28.78 -3.62 8.93
C ALA A 217 29.28 -5.07 8.79
N LYS A 218 30.09 -5.35 7.77
CA LYS A 218 30.72 -6.67 7.58
C LYS A 218 31.67 -7.02 8.73
N GLU A 219 32.48 -6.06 9.16
CA GLU A 219 33.44 -6.25 10.26
C GLU A 219 32.74 -6.44 11.61
N SER A 220 31.60 -5.78 11.82
CA SER A 220 30.74 -5.95 12.99
C SER A 220 29.85 -7.21 12.91
N GLY A 221 30.03 -8.08 11.91
CA GLY A 221 29.32 -9.35 11.78
C GLY A 221 27.84 -9.23 11.37
N VAL A 222 27.40 -8.07 10.87
CA VAL A 222 26.02 -7.83 10.44
C VAL A 222 25.80 -8.41 9.04
N ASP A 223 24.75 -9.22 8.86
CA ASP A 223 24.37 -9.72 7.53
C ASP A 223 23.83 -8.58 6.65
N VAL A 224 24.64 -8.17 5.66
CA VAL A 224 24.36 -7.06 4.73
C VAL A 224 23.15 -7.34 3.81
N LYS A 225 22.51 -8.52 3.89
CA LYS A 225 21.24 -8.79 3.19
C LYS A 225 20.10 -7.87 3.61
N TYR A 226 20.10 -7.37 4.84
CA TYR A 226 19.08 -6.41 5.29
C TYR A 226 19.38 -5.02 4.77
N THR A 227 18.71 -4.61 3.70
CA THR A 227 18.86 -3.25 3.16
C THR A 227 18.35 -2.24 4.19
N MET A 228 19.25 -1.40 4.71
CA MET A 228 18.91 -0.31 5.63
C MET A 228 17.88 0.62 4.96
N ARG A 229 16.72 0.82 5.59
CA ARG A 229 15.63 1.63 5.00
C ARG A 229 15.82 3.10 5.41
N LEU A 230 15.52 4.03 4.49
CA LEU A 230 15.26 5.41 4.89
C LEU A 230 13.80 5.50 5.32
N ASP A 231 13.57 6.30 6.35
CA ASP A 231 12.24 6.73 6.70
C ASP A 231 11.66 7.70 5.65
N CYS A 232 10.42 8.09 5.90
CA CYS A 232 9.77 9.22 5.26
C CYS A 232 9.15 10.00 6.41
N PRO A 233 9.57 11.26 6.62
CA PRO A 233 8.97 12.10 7.65
C PRO A 233 7.44 12.05 7.50
N ASN A 234 6.73 11.82 8.62
CA ASN A 234 5.27 11.70 8.71
C ASN A 234 4.65 10.34 8.31
N LYS A 235 5.43 9.28 8.04
CA LYS A 235 4.89 7.92 7.83
C LYS A 235 5.44 6.95 8.88
N TRP A 236 4.70 6.75 9.96
CA TRP A 236 5.11 5.94 11.10
C TRP A 236 5.55 4.51 10.72
N ILE A 237 4.90 3.87 9.75
CA ILE A 237 5.27 2.53 9.24
C ILE A 237 6.68 2.52 8.65
N LYS A 238 7.08 3.60 7.95
CA LYS A 238 8.41 3.73 7.37
C LYS A 238 9.46 3.99 8.45
N ILE A 239 9.12 4.77 9.48
CA ILE A 239 10.00 4.99 10.64
C ILE A 239 10.17 3.69 11.43
N PHE A 240 9.09 2.95 11.70
CA PHE A 240 9.12 1.60 12.27
C PHE A 240 10.06 0.68 11.47
N GLY A 241 9.88 0.62 10.15
CA GLY A 241 10.76 -0.16 9.27
C GLY A 241 12.22 0.31 9.25
N MET A 242 12.48 1.61 9.44
CA MET A 242 13.83 2.15 9.60
C MET A 242 14.44 1.67 10.91
N LEU A 243 13.78 1.89 12.05
CA LEU A 243 14.25 1.52 13.38
C LEU A 243 14.52 0.01 13.50
N PHE A 244 13.59 -0.82 13.03
CA PHE A 244 13.73 -2.28 12.98
C PHE A 244 14.96 -2.75 12.19
N THR A 245 15.36 -2.01 11.16
CA THR A 245 16.60 -2.30 10.44
C THR A 245 17.82 -1.69 11.11
N ALA A 246 17.72 -0.45 11.61
CA ALA A 246 18.83 0.33 12.14
C ALA A 246 19.44 -0.27 13.40
N GLU A 247 18.62 -0.81 14.30
CA GLU A 247 19.10 -1.45 15.55
C GLU A 247 20.09 -2.59 15.30
N LYS A 248 19.98 -3.29 14.16
CA LYS A 248 20.86 -4.40 13.77
C LYS A 248 22.25 -3.91 13.35
N TYR A 249 22.39 -2.61 13.11
CA TYR A 249 23.60 -1.94 12.66
C TYR A 249 24.24 -1.06 13.74
N GLU A 250 23.77 -1.08 15.00
CA GLU A 250 24.32 -0.27 16.10
C GLU A 250 25.86 -0.37 16.19
N GLU A 251 26.39 -1.60 16.24
CA GLU A 251 27.85 -1.84 16.28
C GLU A 251 28.58 -1.36 15.03
N ALA A 252 27.91 -1.32 13.88
CA ALA A 252 28.49 -0.78 12.65
C ALA A 252 28.60 0.75 12.71
N PHE A 253 27.63 1.43 13.32
CA PHE A 253 27.68 2.88 13.56
C PHE A 253 28.77 3.26 14.58
N ASN A 254 28.89 2.48 15.65
CA ASN A 254 29.95 2.65 16.66
C ASN A 254 31.34 2.51 16.01
N LEU A 255 31.52 1.47 15.16
CA LEU A 255 32.77 1.29 14.43
C LEU A 255 33.01 2.42 13.40
N TYR A 256 31.96 2.91 12.73
CA TYR A 256 32.06 3.97 11.74
C TYR A 256 32.59 5.29 12.33
N GLU A 257 32.26 5.61 13.59
CA GLU A 257 32.83 6.77 14.30
C GLU A 257 34.36 6.73 14.35
N THR A 258 34.94 5.54 14.53
CA THR A 258 36.41 5.40 14.57
C THR A 258 37.08 5.49 13.19
N LYS A 259 36.32 5.28 12.11
CA LYS A 259 36.84 5.19 10.74
C LYS A 259 36.69 6.47 9.93
N ASP A 260 35.67 7.28 10.20
CA ASP A 260 35.44 8.55 9.53
C ASP A 260 35.50 9.70 10.54
N PRO A 261 36.64 10.40 10.67
CA PRO A 261 36.79 11.50 11.62
C PRO A 261 35.79 12.64 11.40
N LYS A 262 35.23 12.78 10.19
CA LYS A 262 34.21 13.80 9.88
C LYS A 262 32.81 13.38 10.35
N TYR A 263 32.56 12.09 10.57
CA TYR A 263 31.26 11.59 11.03
C TYR A 263 30.86 12.23 12.35
N LYS A 264 31.79 12.21 13.30
CA LYS A 264 31.62 12.83 14.61
C LYS A 264 31.38 14.33 14.50
N HIS A 265 32.29 15.03 13.83
CA HIS A 265 32.24 16.48 13.69
C HIS A 265 30.91 16.96 13.05
N ASP A 266 30.54 16.38 11.91
CA ASP A 266 29.37 16.81 11.14
C ASP A 266 28.04 16.50 11.87
N LEU A 267 27.99 15.39 12.62
CA LEU A 267 26.80 15.04 13.40
C LEU A 267 26.68 15.85 14.70
N GLU A 268 27.79 16.16 15.36
CA GLU A 268 27.81 17.04 16.54
C GLU A 268 27.33 18.46 16.20
N GLU A 269 27.58 18.96 14.99
CA GLU A 269 27.05 20.25 14.52
C GLU A 269 25.54 20.26 14.22
N THR A 270 24.90 19.10 14.07
CA THR A 270 23.48 18.99 13.68
C THR A 270 22.57 18.59 14.84
N CYS A 271 22.62 17.33 15.28
CA CYS A 271 21.76 16.81 16.35
C CYS A 271 22.48 15.91 17.36
N GLY A 272 23.80 15.71 17.21
CA GLY A 272 24.61 14.80 18.00
C GLY A 272 24.70 13.39 17.41
N LEU A 273 25.72 12.64 17.86
CA LEU A 273 25.88 11.22 17.57
C LEU A 273 24.82 10.39 18.30
N PRO A 274 24.33 9.28 17.70
CA PRO A 274 23.54 8.30 18.42
C PRO A 274 24.33 7.75 19.61
N VAL A 275 23.79 7.88 20.81
CA VAL A 275 24.36 7.29 22.03
C VAL A 275 23.63 6.00 22.40
N ARG A 276 24.16 5.26 23.38
CA ARG A 276 23.56 4.00 23.87
C ARG A 276 22.07 4.16 24.19
N ASP A 277 21.69 5.23 24.88
CA ASP A 277 20.30 5.49 25.24
C ASP A 277 19.39 5.66 24.01
N ASP A 278 19.92 6.16 22.88
CA ASP A 278 19.15 6.30 21.64
C ASP A 278 18.79 4.95 21.04
N TRP A 279 19.72 3.99 21.09
CA TRP A 279 19.48 2.64 20.61
C TRP A 279 18.56 1.86 21.55
N GLU A 280 18.67 2.06 22.86
CA GLU A 280 17.71 1.51 23.83
C GLU A 280 16.31 2.10 23.62
N ASN A 281 16.19 3.41 23.40
CA ASN A 281 14.93 4.06 23.04
C ASN A 281 14.38 3.57 21.70
N ALA A 282 15.22 3.39 20.69
CA ALA A 282 14.81 2.86 19.38
C ALA A 282 14.21 1.46 19.48
N ARG A 283 14.81 0.56 20.28
CA ARG A 283 14.25 -0.77 20.57
C ARG A 283 12.90 -0.69 21.29
N LYS A 284 12.76 0.22 22.26
CA LYS A 284 11.48 0.44 22.96
C LYS A 284 10.41 0.91 21.98
N VAL A 285 10.70 1.94 21.19
CA VAL A 285 9.78 2.50 20.18
C VAL A 285 9.43 1.45 19.12
N GLU A 286 10.40 0.69 18.64
CA GLU A 286 10.17 -0.40 17.68
C GLU A 286 9.17 -1.40 18.22
N ARG A 287 9.32 -1.86 19.47
CA ARG A 287 8.37 -2.80 20.11
C ARG A 287 6.97 -2.20 20.26
N ILE A 288 6.86 -0.94 20.68
CA ILE A 288 5.57 -0.24 20.79
C ILE A 288 4.90 -0.12 19.41
N LEU A 289 5.65 0.30 18.39
CA LEU A 289 5.13 0.41 17.02
C LEU A 289 4.85 -0.96 16.39
N ALA A 290 5.54 -2.02 16.80
CA ALA A 290 5.27 -3.39 16.37
C ALA A 290 3.89 -3.87 16.84
N ASP A 291 3.51 -3.57 18.10
CA ASP A 291 2.17 -3.84 18.62
C ASP A 291 1.11 -3.16 17.72
N PHE A 292 1.30 -1.88 17.37
CA PHE A 292 0.40 -1.16 16.45
C PHE A 292 0.43 -1.68 15.02
N PHE A 293 1.60 -2.08 14.53
CA PHE A 293 1.76 -2.65 13.20
C PHE A 293 1.06 -4.00 13.06
N GLY A 294 1.04 -4.82 14.11
CA GLY A 294 0.25 -6.04 14.20
C GLY A 294 -1.24 -5.76 14.03
N GLN A 295 -1.79 -4.84 14.84
CA GLN A 295 -3.21 -4.45 14.73
C GLN A 295 -3.53 -3.88 13.35
N TYR A 296 -2.67 -2.97 12.87
CA TYR A 296 -2.80 -2.36 11.55
C TYR A 296 -2.85 -3.41 10.44
N LYS A 297 -1.93 -4.39 10.43
CA LYS A 297 -1.84 -5.43 9.40
C LYS A 297 -3.11 -6.29 9.35
N ASP A 298 -3.62 -6.70 10.50
CA ASP A 298 -4.82 -7.54 10.60
C ASP A 298 -6.06 -6.86 10.00
N MET A 299 -6.17 -5.54 10.16
CA MET A 299 -7.30 -4.75 9.65
C MET A 299 -7.34 -4.66 8.12
N PHE A 300 -6.22 -4.87 7.43
CA PHE A 300 -6.16 -4.91 5.95
C PHE A 300 -6.33 -6.31 5.37
N THR A 301 -6.59 -7.32 6.20
CA THR A 301 -6.97 -8.63 5.66
C THR A 301 -8.30 -8.48 4.90
N LEU A 302 -8.38 -9.13 3.73
CA LEU A 302 -9.52 -8.95 2.81
C LEU A 302 -10.85 -9.31 3.48
N ASN A 303 -10.82 -10.30 4.36
CA ASN A 303 -11.98 -10.84 5.06
C ASN A 303 -12.17 -10.23 6.47
N ALA A 304 -11.39 -9.22 6.87
CA ALA A 304 -11.57 -8.59 8.17
C ALA A 304 -12.98 -7.99 8.29
N THR A 305 -13.76 -8.55 9.21
CA THR A 305 -15.05 -8.07 9.67
C THR A 305 -14.90 -7.25 10.96
N SER A 306 -15.93 -6.49 11.32
CA SER A 306 -15.88 -5.58 12.47
C SER A 306 -16.03 -6.26 13.84
N ASP A 307 -16.24 -7.57 13.89
CA ASP A 307 -16.23 -8.39 15.11
C ASP A 307 -14.92 -8.21 15.90
N ARG A 308 -13.81 -8.05 15.19
CA ARG A 308 -12.49 -7.86 15.81
C ARG A 308 -12.25 -6.44 16.34
N TYR A 309 -13.14 -5.49 16.05
CA TYR A 309 -12.91 -4.06 16.30
C TYR A 309 -12.76 -3.75 17.80
N PHE A 310 -13.70 -4.25 18.61
CA PHE A 310 -13.70 -4.02 20.05
C PHE A 310 -12.47 -4.64 20.70
N ASP A 311 -12.16 -5.91 20.39
CA ASP A 311 -10.99 -6.61 20.92
C ASP A 311 -9.68 -5.87 20.62
N LYS A 312 -9.51 -5.36 19.39
CA LYS A 312 -8.32 -4.59 19.02
C LYS A 312 -8.19 -3.30 19.84
N ILE A 313 -9.28 -2.56 20.03
CA ILE A 313 -9.29 -1.33 20.82
C ILE A 313 -8.98 -1.63 22.28
N SER A 314 -9.68 -2.59 22.87
CA SER A 314 -9.51 -2.93 24.27
C SER A 314 -8.13 -3.52 24.58
N PHE A 315 -7.55 -4.29 23.65
CA PHE A 315 -6.17 -4.75 23.76
C PHE A 315 -5.17 -3.58 23.84
N MET A 316 -5.32 -2.58 22.98
CA MET A 316 -4.47 -1.38 23.03
C MET A 316 -4.66 -0.62 24.34
N ASP A 317 -5.91 -0.50 24.81
CA ASP A 317 -6.23 0.22 26.04
C ASP A 317 -5.58 -0.42 27.28
N LEU A 318 -5.57 -1.76 27.35
CA LEU A 318 -4.84 -2.50 28.39
C LEU A 318 -3.32 -2.26 28.34
N LYS A 319 -2.74 -2.18 27.14
CA LYS A 319 -1.32 -1.85 26.96
C LYS A 319 -1.02 -0.44 27.45
N PHE A 320 -1.90 0.52 27.16
CA PHE A 320 -1.75 1.90 27.64
C PHE A 320 -1.81 1.97 29.17
N CYS A 321 -2.77 1.27 29.81
CA CYS A 321 -2.83 1.14 31.27
C CYS A 321 -1.52 0.59 31.86
N LYS A 322 -0.88 -0.37 31.19
CA LYS A 322 0.41 -0.93 31.63
C LYS A 322 1.54 0.09 31.49
N TRP A 323 1.58 0.84 30.39
CA TRP A 323 2.62 1.83 30.15
C TRP A 323 2.49 3.07 31.06
N GLU A 324 1.28 3.44 31.45
CA GLU A 324 1.04 4.50 32.46
C GLU A 324 1.60 4.15 33.84
N LYS A 325 1.71 2.85 34.14
CA LYS A 325 2.29 2.34 35.40
C LYS A 325 3.77 1.96 35.25
N SER A 326 4.42 2.37 34.15
CA SER A 326 5.83 2.09 33.89
C SER A 326 6.75 2.91 34.80
N ASP A 327 7.79 2.29 35.35
CA ASP A 327 8.85 2.97 36.12
C ASP A 327 9.73 3.90 35.26
N ASP A 328 9.71 3.72 33.93
CA ASP A 328 10.37 4.63 32.99
C ASP A 328 9.51 5.87 32.75
N ASP A 329 9.90 7.00 33.37
CA ASP A 329 9.21 8.31 33.28
C ASP A 329 8.84 8.69 31.85
N ARG A 330 9.70 8.42 30.88
CA ARG A 330 9.44 8.77 29.47
C ARG A 330 8.32 7.91 28.87
N THR A 331 8.31 6.62 29.18
CA THR A 331 7.25 5.69 28.77
C THR A 331 5.92 6.04 29.47
N CYS A 332 5.96 6.41 30.75
CA CYS A 332 4.77 6.85 31.49
C CYS A 332 4.18 8.13 30.88
N ASN A 333 5.01 9.16 30.66
CA ASN A 333 4.59 10.42 30.05
C ASN A 333 4.05 10.22 28.62
N MET A 334 4.69 9.36 27.82
CA MET A 334 4.18 8.94 26.53
C MET A 334 2.77 8.33 26.66
N ALA A 335 2.59 7.40 27.58
CA ALA A 335 1.33 6.69 27.78
C ALA A 335 0.20 7.64 28.19
N LEU A 336 0.47 8.61 29.07
CA LEU A 336 -0.48 9.66 29.44
C LEU A 336 -0.89 10.52 28.23
N LYS A 337 0.05 10.89 27.35
CA LYS A 337 -0.26 11.61 26.10
C LYS A 337 -1.03 10.75 25.09
N ILE A 338 -0.68 9.46 24.97
CA ILE A 338 -1.43 8.49 24.15
C ILE A 338 -2.85 8.40 24.67
N ARG A 339 -3.04 8.37 25.99
CA ARG A 339 -4.35 8.31 26.64
C ARG A 339 -5.18 9.54 26.31
N GLU A 340 -4.60 10.75 26.35
CA GLU A 340 -5.29 11.97 25.89
C GLU A 340 -5.75 11.89 24.44
N GLU A 341 -4.93 11.34 23.53
CA GLU A 341 -5.34 11.07 22.14
C GLU A 341 -6.37 9.97 22.04
N TYR A 342 -6.30 8.91 22.85
CA TYR A 342 -7.28 7.84 22.87
C TYR A 342 -8.66 8.34 23.34
N TYR A 343 -8.70 9.15 24.41
CA TYR A 343 -9.94 9.76 24.91
C TYR A 343 -10.61 10.67 23.86
N LYS A 344 -9.84 11.25 22.94
CA LYS A 344 -10.38 12.02 21.81
C LYS A 344 -11.20 11.18 20.83
N TYR A 345 -10.98 9.87 20.74
CA TYR A 345 -11.75 8.97 19.87
C TYR A 345 -12.81 8.17 20.64
N TRP A 346 -12.45 7.64 21.81
CA TRP A 346 -13.25 6.70 22.59
C TRP A 346 -13.35 7.09 24.06
N GLY A 347 -13.18 8.36 24.39
CA GLY A 347 -13.05 8.77 25.78
C GLY A 347 -14.33 8.91 26.58
N ASN A 348 -15.40 9.32 25.91
CA ASN A 348 -16.71 9.39 26.50
C ASN A 348 -17.49 8.15 26.12
N ILE A 349 -17.76 7.27 27.08
CA ILE A 349 -18.57 6.06 26.89
C ILE A 349 -19.90 6.35 26.20
N GLU A 350 -20.55 7.47 26.52
CA GLU A 350 -21.85 7.82 25.94
C GLU A 350 -21.76 8.08 24.43
N GLU A 351 -20.55 8.36 23.93
CA GLU A 351 -20.23 8.59 22.53
C GLU A 351 -19.69 7.33 21.82
N TRP A 352 -19.53 6.21 22.54
CA TRP A 352 -19.09 4.96 21.91
C TRP A 352 -20.13 4.47 20.91
N ASN A 353 -19.63 4.02 19.77
CA ASN A 353 -20.45 3.34 18.80
C ASN A 353 -20.73 1.91 19.30
N MET A 354 -21.82 1.72 20.04
CA MET A 354 -22.16 0.41 20.61
C MET A 354 -22.32 -0.67 19.55
N LEU A 355 -22.60 -0.31 18.29
CA LEU A 355 -22.67 -1.29 17.19
C LEU A 355 -21.32 -2.00 16.97
N THR A 356 -20.19 -1.36 17.24
CA THR A 356 -18.88 -2.02 17.14
C THR A 356 -18.61 -2.99 18.28
N CYS A 357 -19.17 -2.74 19.47
CA CYS A 357 -19.14 -3.71 20.58
C CYS A 357 -20.11 -4.87 20.30
N ILE A 358 -21.28 -4.59 19.75
CA ILE A 358 -22.23 -5.63 19.38
C ILE A 358 -21.64 -6.51 18.27
N ALA A 359 -20.88 -5.95 17.33
CA ALA A 359 -20.21 -6.74 16.31
C ALA A 359 -19.29 -7.81 16.91
N SER A 360 -18.56 -7.54 18.01
CA SER A 360 -17.74 -8.57 18.67
C SER A 360 -18.59 -9.63 19.36
N VAL A 361 -19.76 -9.27 19.89
CA VAL A 361 -20.74 -10.25 20.39
C VAL A 361 -21.22 -11.20 19.30
N LEU A 362 -21.25 -10.75 18.05
CA LEU A 362 -21.64 -11.56 16.89
C LEU A 362 -20.50 -12.44 16.36
N ASP A 363 -19.35 -12.51 17.04
CA ASP A 363 -18.34 -13.56 16.83
C ASP A 363 -18.79 -14.86 17.53
N PRO A 364 -19.07 -15.95 16.78
CA PRO A 364 -19.50 -17.22 17.37
C PRO A 364 -18.45 -17.89 18.26
N THR A 365 -17.17 -17.52 18.11
CA THR A 365 -16.04 -18.13 18.84
C THR A 365 -15.84 -17.55 20.24
N SER A 366 -16.38 -16.36 20.51
CA SER A 366 -16.11 -15.62 21.75
C SER A 366 -17.37 -14.95 22.33
N LYS A 367 -18.36 -14.65 21.49
CA LYS A 367 -19.68 -14.11 21.87
C LYS A 367 -19.53 -12.94 22.85
N PHE A 368 -20.17 -13.02 24.02
CA PHE A 368 -20.18 -11.93 25.01
C PHE A 368 -18.94 -11.92 25.92
N VAL A 369 -18.03 -12.88 25.78
CA VAL A 369 -16.85 -13.03 26.65
C VAL A 369 -15.93 -11.81 26.56
N PRO A 370 -15.53 -11.31 25.36
CA PRO A 370 -14.62 -10.17 25.28
C PRO A 370 -15.20 -8.90 25.91
N VAL A 371 -16.48 -8.61 25.66
CA VAL A 371 -17.20 -7.46 26.23
C VAL A 371 -17.13 -7.48 27.76
N ARG A 372 -17.39 -8.63 28.38
CA ARG A 372 -17.31 -8.76 29.84
C ARG A 372 -15.89 -8.66 30.36
N TYR A 373 -14.97 -9.36 29.72
CA TYR A 373 -13.58 -9.40 30.11
C TYR A 373 -13.00 -7.98 30.12
N TYR A 374 -13.07 -7.28 28.99
CA TYR A 374 -12.46 -5.97 28.84
C TYR A 374 -13.13 -4.91 29.73
N PHE A 375 -14.46 -4.85 29.81
CA PHE A 375 -15.10 -3.87 30.68
C PHE A 375 -14.84 -4.13 32.16
N LYS A 376 -14.74 -5.39 32.59
CA LYS A 376 -14.32 -5.72 33.96
C LYS A 376 -12.89 -5.23 34.23
N PHE A 377 -11.94 -5.52 33.34
CA PHE A 377 -10.54 -5.15 33.56
C PHE A 377 -10.26 -3.66 33.43
N LEU A 378 -10.93 -2.95 32.53
CA LEU A 378 -10.70 -1.53 32.27
C LEU A 378 -11.37 -0.62 33.31
N TYR A 379 -12.56 -1.00 33.82
CA TYR A 379 -13.40 -0.09 34.61
C TYR A 379 -13.74 -0.57 36.02
N ASN A 380 -13.24 -1.73 36.47
CA ASN A 380 -13.39 -2.19 37.85
C ASN A 380 -12.07 -2.12 38.63
N GLN A 381 -11.10 -1.29 38.22
CA GLN A 381 -9.85 -1.10 38.97
C GLN A 381 -10.03 -0.24 40.24
N ASP A 382 -11.16 0.45 40.41
CA ASP A 382 -11.42 1.42 41.49
C ASP A 382 -12.30 0.88 42.65
N THR A 383 -12.20 -0.39 43.04
CA THR A 383 -12.51 -0.72 44.45
C THR A 383 -11.36 -0.24 45.32
N TYR A 384 -11.32 1.08 45.53
CA TYR A 384 -10.45 1.79 46.43
C TYR A 384 -10.83 1.42 47.87
N VAL A 385 -9.94 0.75 48.61
CA VAL A 385 -10.03 0.65 50.07
C VAL A 385 -9.26 1.83 50.65
N GLU A 386 -9.95 2.86 51.12
CA GLU A 386 -9.30 3.88 51.95
C GLU A 386 -8.99 3.30 53.35
N PRO A 387 -7.76 3.46 53.88
CA PRO A 387 -7.44 2.96 55.21
C PRO A 387 -7.85 3.98 56.28
N GLU A 388 -9.07 3.89 56.79
CA GLU A 388 -9.47 4.51 58.06
C GLU A 388 -10.14 3.51 59.01
N GLY A 389 -9.31 2.78 59.78
CA GLY A 389 -9.73 2.10 61.02
C GLY A 389 -10.32 0.69 60.88
N ASP A 390 -10.44 0.01 62.04
CA ASP A 390 -10.74 -1.43 62.21
C ASP A 390 -12.21 -1.85 61.90
N HIS A 391 -12.92 -1.15 61.03
CA HIS A 391 -14.28 -1.52 60.62
C HIS A 391 -14.44 -1.45 59.09
N PHE A 392 -14.44 -2.62 58.45
CA PHE A 392 -14.76 -2.78 57.03
C PHE A 392 -16.28 -2.86 56.84
N GLU A 393 -16.89 -1.84 56.22
CA GLU A 393 -18.11 -2.04 55.44
C GLU A 393 -17.70 -2.11 53.96
N VAL A 394 -17.92 -3.28 53.34
CA VAL A 394 -17.90 -3.42 51.88
C VAL A 394 -19.19 -2.79 51.36
N VAL A 395 -19.13 -1.49 51.05
CA VAL A 395 -20.20 -0.79 50.34
C VAL A 395 -19.82 -0.77 48.87
N ASP A 396 -20.15 -1.84 48.16
CA ASP A 396 -20.73 -1.79 46.81
C ASP A 396 -20.97 -3.22 46.31
N ASN A 397 -22.19 -3.48 45.85
CA ASN A 397 -22.56 -4.74 45.23
C ASN A 397 -21.73 -4.91 43.93
N PRO A 398 -21.05 -6.05 43.67
CA PRO A 398 -20.32 -6.29 42.41
C PRO A 398 -21.14 -6.05 41.12
N ASP A 399 -22.47 -6.00 41.23
CA ASP A 399 -23.39 -5.60 40.17
C ASP A 399 -23.40 -4.09 39.82
N ASP A 400 -22.85 -3.20 40.66
CA ASP A 400 -22.96 -1.74 40.49
C ASP A 400 -21.68 -1.06 39.94
N CYS A 401 -20.64 -1.85 39.68
CA CYS A 401 -19.39 -1.36 39.08
C CYS A 401 -19.59 -0.86 37.63
N LEU A 402 -18.82 0.14 37.24
CA LEU A 402 -18.94 0.80 35.93
C LEU A 402 -18.80 -0.20 34.77
N GLY A 403 -17.90 -1.18 34.89
CA GLY A 403 -17.74 -2.24 33.88
C GLY A 403 -19.00 -3.10 33.67
N SER A 404 -19.71 -3.46 34.74
CA SER A 404 -20.97 -4.19 34.66
C SER A 404 -22.07 -3.34 33.99
N LYS A 405 -22.11 -2.03 34.27
CA LYS A 405 -23.02 -1.08 33.60
C LYS A 405 -22.72 -0.95 32.09
N MET A 406 -21.45 -1.02 31.69
CA MET A 406 -21.07 -1.02 30.26
C MET A 406 -21.55 -2.26 29.53
N ALA A 407 -21.27 -3.43 30.09
CA ALA A 407 -21.70 -4.69 29.50
C ALA A 407 -23.24 -4.72 29.38
N THR A 408 -23.94 -4.24 30.41
CA THR A 408 -25.39 -4.03 30.42
C THR A 408 -25.85 -3.15 29.26
N LEU A 409 -25.19 -2.02 29.03
CA LEU A 409 -25.55 -1.08 27.98
C LEU A 409 -25.38 -1.70 26.57
N VAL A 410 -24.31 -2.46 26.34
CA VAL A 410 -24.11 -3.19 25.07
C VAL A 410 -25.25 -4.17 24.83
N LEU A 411 -25.59 -4.95 25.85
CA LEU A 411 -26.65 -5.95 25.76
C LEU A 411 -28.04 -5.31 25.53
N ASN A 412 -28.39 -4.27 26.30
CA ASN A 412 -29.65 -3.56 26.12
C ASN A 412 -29.74 -2.94 24.71
N THR A 413 -28.63 -2.38 24.21
CA THR A 413 -28.57 -1.85 22.83
C THR A 413 -28.77 -2.96 21.79
N LEU A 414 -28.24 -4.17 22.02
CA LEU A 414 -28.48 -5.32 21.14
C LEU A 414 -29.95 -5.75 21.18
N TYR A 415 -30.61 -5.74 22.34
CA TYR A 415 -32.04 -6.01 22.42
C TYR A 415 -32.88 -4.97 21.68
N ASP A 416 -32.59 -3.68 21.87
CA ASP A 416 -33.27 -2.61 21.14
C ASP A 416 -33.08 -2.75 19.62
N LEU A 417 -31.87 -3.14 19.20
CA LEU A 417 -31.56 -3.40 17.79
C LEU A 417 -32.33 -4.60 17.23
N ILE A 418 -32.40 -5.69 17.99
CA ILE A 418 -33.21 -6.86 17.67
C ILE A 418 -34.67 -6.45 17.54
N ASP A 419 -35.20 -5.65 18.46
CA ASP A 419 -36.58 -5.20 18.45
C ASP A 419 -36.87 -4.23 17.29
N GLU A 420 -35.92 -3.39 16.89
CA GLU A 420 -36.05 -2.58 15.66
C GLU A 420 -36.12 -3.47 14.41
N TYR A 421 -35.26 -4.49 14.33
CA TYR A 421 -35.26 -5.43 13.20
C TYR A 421 -36.48 -6.36 13.23
N LYS A 422 -37.00 -6.69 14.42
CA LYS A 422 -38.29 -7.38 14.62
C LYS A 422 -39.48 -6.48 14.32
N GLY A 423 -39.45 -5.20 14.62
CA GLY A 423 -40.52 -4.24 14.32
C GLY A 423 -40.74 -4.09 12.81
N LYS A 424 -39.68 -4.29 12.03
CA LYS A 424 -39.73 -4.46 10.57
C LYS A 424 -40.27 -5.84 10.13
N ILE A 425 -40.46 -6.79 11.05
CA ILE A 425 -40.89 -8.19 10.86
C ILE A 425 -42.21 -8.53 11.63
N GLY A 426 -42.70 -7.66 12.52
CA GLY A 426 -43.99 -7.77 13.22
C GLY A 426 -44.05 -8.76 14.41
N VAL A 427 -43.15 -8.70 15.40
CA VAL A 427 -43.27 -9.47 16.66
C VAL A 427 -42.77 -8.65 17.87
N GLN A 428 -43.43 -8.77 19.03
CA GLN A 428 -43.24 -7.92 20.21
C GLN A 428 -43.16 -8.73 21.51
N GLN A 429 -42.09 -8.59 22.32
CA GLN A 429 -42.16 -8.74 23.79
C GLN A 429 -40.88 -8.27 24.52
N LYS A 430 -41.05 -7.93 25.80
CA LYS A 430 -40.23 -7.03 26.65
C LYS A 430 -39.49 -7.78 27.77
N TYR A 431 -38.38 -7.20 28.23
CA TYR A 431 -37.32 -7.81 29.05
C TYR A 431 -37.30 -7.34 30.52
N GLU A 432 -37.24 -8.29 31.47
CA GLU A 432 -36.67 -8.11 32.84
C GLU A 432 -35.93 -9.38 33.39
N ASN A 433 -36.03 -10.56 32.75
CA ASN A 433 -35.62 -11.83 33.37
C ASN A 433 -34.16 -12.31 33.11
N PHE A 434 -33.43 -11.71 32.16
CA PHE A 434 -32.12 -12.20 31.72
C PHE A 434 -31.01 -12.13 32.79
N TYR A 435 -31.04 -11.13 33.67
CA TYR A 435 -30.03 -10.97 34.74
C TYR A 435 -30.00 -12.14 35.73
N LYS A 436 -31.11 -12.86 35.89
CA LYS A 436 -31.18 -14.04 36.76
C LYS A 436 -30.55 -15.29 36.14
N SER A 437 -30.49 -15.38 34.81
CA SER A 437 -29.93 -16.55 34.09
C SER A 437 -28.40 -16.54 34.08
N LEU A 438 -27.80 -15.37 33.81
CA LEU A 438 -26.34 -15.23 33.77
C LEU A 438 -25.63 -15.32 35.12
N LYS A 439 -26.34 -15.07 36.22
CA LYS A 439 -25.82 -15.28 37.58
C LYS A 439 -25.66 -16.76 37.95
N ARG A 440 -26.33 -17.69 37.25
CA ARG A 440 -26.30 -19.13 37.58
C ARG A 440 -25.08 -19.88 37.03
N ARG A 441 -24.26 -19.30 36.15
CA ARG A 441 -23.17 -20.03 35.47
C ARG A 441 -21.80 -19.41 35.78
N LYS A 442 -21.06 -20.01 36.74
CA LYS A 442 -19.60 -19.90 36.88
C LYS A 442 -18.99 -20.73 35.74
N LEU A 443 -18.31 -20.11 34.78
CA LEU A 443 -17.68 -20.80 33.64
C LEU A 443 -16.15 -20.83 33.84
N TYR A 444 -15.61 -22.04 33.81
CA TYR A 444 -14.19 -22.38 33.91
C TYR A 444 -13.41 -21.86 32.69
N PHE A 445 -12.25 -21.25 32.92
CA PHE A 445 -11.27 -20.94 31.88
C PHE A 445 -10.23 -22.06 31.84
N GLU A 446 -10.19 -22.86 30.77
CA GLU A 446 -8.99 -23.63 30.42
C GLU A 446 -8.20 -22.86 29.35
N ASN A 447 -6.95 -22.53 29.72
CA ASN A 447 -5.80 -22.16 28.91
C ASN A 447 -6.03 -21.87 27.40
N PHE A 448 -6.03 -20.59 27.04
CA PHE A 448 -5.65 -20.18 25.68
C PHE A 448 -4.12 -20.24 25.56
N GLY A 449 -3.66 -21.05 24.61
CA GLY A 449 -2.28 -21.48 24.44
C GLY A 449 -1.23 -20.38 24.22
N GLU A 450 -0.12 -20.61 24.94
CA GLU A 450 1.28 -20.29 24.72
C GLU A 450 1.68 -19.49 23.47
N GLY A 451 2.17 -18.28 23.75
CA GLY A 451 3.07 -17.50 22.91
C GLY A 451 3.80 -16.49 23.78
N GLU A 452 4.87 -16.94 24.44
CA GLU A 452 5.85 -16.22 25.27
C GLU A 452 5.49 -14.77 25.69
N THR A 453 4.75 -14.62 26.79
CA THR A 453 4.91 -13.47 27.67
C THR A 453 4.76 -13.90 29.12
N GLU A 454 5.86 -13.84 29.88
CA GLU A 454 5.86 -13.92 31.34
C GLU A 454 4.89 -12.84 31.89
N LEU A 455 3.73 -13.29 32.36
CA LEU A 455 2.82 -12.54 33.22
C LEU A 455 2.70 -13.36 34.50
N ASP A 456 3.17 -12.80 35.61
CA ASP A 456 3.18 -13.42 36.93
C ASP A 456 1.84 -14.08 37.27
N ASP A 457 1.96 -15.33 37.73
CA ASP A 457 0.88 -16.18 38.24
C ASP A 457 0.17 -15.50 39.43
N PHE A 458 -1.11 -15.15 39.26
CA PHE A 458 -1.98 -14.75 40.37
C PHE A 458 -2.92 -15.92 40.72
N GLU A 459 -2.48 -16.73 41.68
CA GLU A 459 -3.20 -17.87 42.26
C GLU A 459 -4.37 -17.36 43.14
N TYR A 460 -5.62 -17.74 42.81
CA TYR A 460 -6.78 -17.50 43.68
C TYR A 460 -7.36 -18.85 44.13
N SER A 461 -7.45 -19.01 45.45
CA SER A 461 -7.83 -20.24 46.17
C SER A 461 -9.28 -20.68 45.93
N GLU A 462 -9.44 -21.97 45.62
CA GLU A 462 -10.71 -22.71 45.63
C GLU A 462 -11.16 -23.02 47.06
N GLU A 463 -12.18 -22.32 47.60
CA GLU A 463 -12.98 -22.86 48.70
C GLU A 463 -14.47 -22.47 48.57
N SER A 464 -15.33 -23.46 48.87
CA SER A 464 -16.79 -23.44 49.02
C SER A 464 -17.67 -23.63 47.78
N GLU A 465 -17.73 -24.87 47.29
CA GLU A 465 -18.94 -25.43 46.69
C GLU A 465 -19.77 -26.11 47.80
N SER A 466 -20.93 -25.54 48.15
CA SER A 466 -22.03 -26.32 48.72
C SER A 466 -23.37 -25.57 48.64
N GLU A 467 -24.26 -26.13 47.82
CA GLU A 467 -25.64 -26.53 48.21
C GLU A 467 -26.82 -25.51 48.10
N TRP A 468 -27.96 -26.04 47.59
CA TRP A 468 -29.35 -25.52 47.52
C TRP A 468 -29.66 -24.51 46.36
N ASP A 469 -30.74 -24.59 45.58
CA ASP A 469 -32.09 -25.11 45.84
C ASP A 469 -32.87 -25.36 44.51
N ASP A 470 -33.71 -26.40 44.52
CA ASP A 470 -34.70 -26.74 43.51
C ASP A 470 -35.86 -25.73 43.56
N SER A 471 -36.05 -24.95 42.51
CA SER A 471 -37.36 -24.36 42.22
C SER A 471 -37.64 -24.44 40.72
N GLU A 472 -38.58 -25.33 40.40
CA GLU A 472 -39.42 -25.27 39.19
C GLU A 472 -39.98 -23.85 39.07
N ASP A 473 -39.80 -23.17 37.93
CA ASP A 473 -40.76 -22.19 37.40
C ASP A 473 -40.37 -21.71 35.99
N ASP A 474 -41.39 -21.76 35.12
CA ASP A 474 -41.63 -21.09 33.83
C ASP A 474 -40.73 -21.38 32.60
N GLU A 475 -41.24 -22.24 31.71
CA GLU A 475 -40.82 -22.34 30.29
C GLU A 475 -41.15 -21.02 29.53
N GLU A 476 -40.34 -19.98 29.71
CA GLU A 476 -40.26 -18.87 28.77
C GLU A 476 -39.64 -19.36 27.46
N SER A 477 -40.27 -19.06 26.32
CA SER A 477 -39.73 -19.41 25.00
C SER A 477 -38.38 -18.70 24.79
N GLU A 478 -37.29 -19.46 24.84
CA GLU A 478 -35.92 -18.99 24.67
C GLU A 478 -35.78 -18.11 23.41
N THR A 479 -35.30 -16.87 23.57
CA THR A 479 -35.20 -15.94 22.43
C THR A 479 -34.10 -16.38 21.46
N GLU A 480 -34.10 -15.82 20.25
CA GLU A 480 -33.04 -16.06 19.28
C GLU A 480 -31.64 -15.71 19.83
N LEU A 481 -31.54 -14.63 20.60
CA LEU A 481 -30.29 -14.21 21.23
C LEU A 481 -29.88 -15.17 22.35
N ASP A 482 -30.82 -15.62 23.17
CA ASP A 482 -30.53 -16.57 24.25
C ASP A 482 -29.94 -17.86 23.69
N ARG A 483 -30.54 -18.42 22.65
CA ARG A 483 -30.02 -19.61 21.95
C ARG A 483 -28.61 -19.40 21.43
N TYR A 484 -28.34 -18.26 20.79
CA TYR A 484 -27.02 -17.93 20.27
C TYR A 484 -25.97 -17.79 21.38
N LEU A 485 -26.29 -17.08 22.47
CA LEU A 485 -25.38 -16.87 23.59
C LEU A 485 -25.16 -18.13 24.44
N ASN A 486 -26.10 -19.08 24.41
CA ASN A 486 -26.02 -20.35 25.13
C ASN A 486 -25.30 -21.46 24.35
N GLU A 487 -25.06 -21.29 23.05
CA GLU A 487 -24.27 -22.25 22.27
C GLU A 487 -22.82 -22.32 22.75
N GLU A 488 -22.24 -23.52 22.74
CA GLU A 488 -20.83 -23.71 23.05
C GLU A 488 -19.95 -22.82 22.15
N ASP A 489 -18.86 -22.31 22.71
CA ASP A 489 -17.89 -21.53 21.95
C ASP A 489 -17.17 -22.43 20.96
N LEU A 490 -17.06 -21.96 19.72
CA LEU A 490 -16.42 -22.71 18.67
C LEU A 490 -14.91 -22.54 18.77
N HIS A 491 -14.19 -23.66 18.77
CA HIS A 491 -12.74 -23.66 18.67
C HIS A 491 -12.30 -23.20 17.27
N LYS A 492 -11.28 -22.36 17.23
CA LYS A 492 -10.55 -22.04 16.00
C LYS A 492 -9.86 -23.31 15.50
N ASP A 493 -9.68 -23.43 14.19
CA ASP A 493 -8.98 -24.59 13.62
C ASP A 493 -7.49 -24.62 14.02
N ASP A 494 -6.77 -25.68 13.62
CA ASP A 494 -5.34 -25.86 13.93
C ASP A 494 -4.44 -24.71 13.39
N GLU A 495 -4.96 -23.86 12.50
CA GLU A 495 -4.30 -22.67 11.95
C GLU A 495 -4.75 -21.36 12.63
N GLY A 496 -5.71 -21.43 13.56
CA GLY A 496 -6.26 -20.27 14.28
C GLY A 496 -7.24 -19.44 13.46
N GLU A 497 -7.70 -19.92 12.30
CA GLU A 497 -8.64 -19.21 11.42
C GLU A 497 -10.09 -19.67 11.64
N PHE A 498 -11.02 -18.71 11.63
CA PHE A 498 -12.47 -18.97 11.68
C PHE A 498 -13.18 -17.99 10.75
N ASP A 499 -14.02 -18.50 9.85
CA ASP A 499 -14.79 -17.68 8.91
C ASP A 499 -16.16 -17.34 9.50
N THR A 500 -16.21 -16.20 10.20
CA THR A 500 -17.43 -15.65 10.81
C THR A 500 -18.58 -15.49 9.81
N LEU A 501 -18.29 -15.07 8.56
CA LEU A 501 -19.32 -14.85 7.54
C LEU A 501 -19.91 -16.18 7.05
N LEU A 502 -19.06 -17.19 6.84
CA LEU A 502 -19.52 -18.52 6.47
C LEU A 502 -20.36 -19.17 7.58
N TRP A 503 -19.98 -18.96 8.84
CA TRP A 503 -20.77 -19.46 9.96
C TRP A 503 -22.17 -18.84 9.98
N TRP A 504 -22.27 -17.51 9.88
CA TRP A 504 -23.56 -16.83 9.85
C TRP A 504 -24.40 -17.18 8.62
N LYS A 505 -23.76 -17.42 7.46
CA LYS A 505 -24.42 -17.96 6.27
C LYS A 505 -25.13 -19.28 6.56
N ASN A 506 -24.39 -20.22 7.14
CA ASN A 506 -24.88 -21.57 7.42
C ASN A 506 -25.92 -21.60 8.55
N ASN A 507 -25.92 -20.59 9.44
CA ASN A 507 -26.85 -20.51 10.57
C ASN A 507 -27.97 -19.46 10.38
N SER A 508 -28.06 -18.83 9.21
CA SER A 508 -29.04 -17.77 8.94
C SER A 508 -30.50 -18.21 9.08
N GLU A 509 -30.81 -19.48 8.84
CA GLU A 509 -32.16 -20.05 9.07
C GLU A 509 -32.45 -20.27 10.56
N ARG A 510 -31.41 -20.59 11.37
CA ARG A 510 -31.52 -20.79 12.83
C ARG A 510 -31.67 -19.46 13.57
N PHE A 511 -30.97 -18.44 13.04
CA PHE A 511 -30.88 -17.09 13.57
C PHE A 511 -31.31 -16.03 12.51
N PRO A 512 -32.61 -15.93 12.18
CA PRO A 512 -33.09 -15.09 11.08
C PRO A 512 -33.03 -13.57 11.33
N ILE A 513 -33.02 -13.12 12.58
CA ILE A 513 -32.92 -11.68 12.92
C ILE A 513 -31.45 -11.32 13.15
N LEU A 514 -30.73 -12.11 13.96
CA LEU A 514 -29.32 -11.90 14.25
C LEU A 514 -28.46 -12.02 13.00
N SER A 515 -28.76 -12.91 12.07
CA SER A 515 -28.01 -12.98 10.80
C SER A 515 -28.16 -11.71 9.95
N LYS A 516 -29.32 -11.04 9.99
CA LYS A 516 -29.50 -9.74 9.33
C LYS A 516 -28.72 -8.63 10.04
N ILE A 517 -28.71 -8.66 11.38
CA ILE A 517 -27.90 -7.73 12.18
C ILE A 517 -26.41 -7.97 11.90
N ALA A 518 -25.95 -9.22 11.92
CA ALA A 518 -24.57 -9.59 11.61
C ALA A 518 -24.16 -9.15 10.20
N LYS A 519 -25.04 -9.33 9.21
CA LYS A 519 -24.79 -8.89 7.83
C LYS A 519 -24.58 -7.36 7.72
N ASP A 520 -25.32 -6.57 8.50
CA ASP A 520 -25.19 -5.11 8.52
C ASP A 520 -24.00 -4.65 9.39
N LEU A 521 -23.83 -5.23 10.59
CA LEU A 521 -22.80 -4.81 11.54
C LEU A 521 -21.40 -5.26 11.15
N LEU A 522 -21.21 -6.52 10.71
CA LEU A 522 -19.89 -7.05 10.34
C LEU A 522 -19.28 -6.35 9.12
N ALA A 523 -20.10 -5.61 8.37
CA ALA A 523 -19.67 -4.76 7.27
C ALA A 523 -19.16 -3.37 7.71
N ILE A 524 -19.25 -3.00 8.99
CA ILE A 524 -18.78 -1.71 9.49
C ILE A 524 -17.27 -1.60 9.22
N PRO A 525 -16.81 -0.57 8.49
CA PRO A 525 -15.40 -0.45 8.19
C PRO A 525 -14.62 -0.02 9.43
N MET A 526 -13.66 -0.85 9.83
CA MET A 526 -12.69 -0.52 10.87
C MET A 526 -11.68 0.55 10.42
N SER A 527 -11.62 0.81 9.12
CA SER A 527 -10.78 1.82 8.49
C SER A 527 -11.64 2.71 7.60
N ALA A 528 -11.56 4.03 7.78
CA ALA A 528 -12.08 5.01 6.84
C ALA A 528 -11.36 4.96 5.47
N VAL A 529 -10.32 4.13 5.36
CA VAL A 529 -9.27 4.28 4.36
C VAL A 529 -8.88 2.94 3.72
N ILE A 530 -8.94 2.88 2.38
CA ILE A 530 -8.26 1.90 1.52
C ILE A 530 -6.80 2.38 1.25
N SER A 531 -6.13 2.89 2.27
CA SER A 531 -4.81 3.52 2.16
C SER A 531 -4.03 3.15 3.43
N HIS A 532 -3.06 2.25 3.35
CA HIS A 532 -1.71 2.73 3.06
C HIS A 532 -0.74 1.68 2.49
N SER A 533 -1.05 0.37 2.37
CA SER A 533 -0.02 -0.61 1.92
C SER A 533 -0.17 -1.16 0.49
N ALA A 534 -1.39 -1.28 -0.05
CA ALA A 534 -1.57 -1.85 -1.40
C ALA A 534 -1.86 -0.80 -2.47
N MET A 535 -2.58 0.27 -2.11
CA MET A 535 -2.93 1.36 -3.03
C MET A 535 -1.98 2.55 -2.86
N VAL A 536 -1.70 3.11 -1.68
CA VAL A 536 -0.77 4.27 -1.57
C VAL A 536 0.69 3.93 -1.89
N ASP A 537 1.20 2.75 -1.54
CA ASP A 537 2.53 2.33 -1.99
C ASP A 537 2.59 2.06 -3.51
N LYS A 538 1.44 1.77 -4.15
CA LYS A 538 1.32 1.63 -5.61
C LYS A 538 0.89 2.90 -6.35
N PHE A 539 0.24 3.87 -5.71
CA PHE A 539 -0.37 5.04 -6.36
C PHE A 539 0.19 6.36 -5.82
N GLY A 540 0.81 6.41 -4.64
CA GLY A 540 1.42 7.64 -4.11
C GLY A 540 2.49 8.17 -5.06
N PRO A 541 3.56 7.39 -5.34
CA PRO A 541 4.56 7.77 -6.33
C PRO A 541 4.02 7.90 -7.77
N PHE A 542 2.90 7.25 -8.09
CA PHE A 542 2.38 7.14 -9.47
C PHE A 542 1.29 8.17 -9.82
N ILE A 543 0.54 8.65 -8.82
CA ILE A 543 -0.31 9.84 -8.93
C ILE A 543 0.57 11.09 -9.03
N GLU A 544 1.72 11.09 -8.34
CA GLU A 544 2.70 12.18 -8.36
C GLU A 544 3.24 12.44 -9.79
N ASP A 545 3.70 11.40 -10.52
CA ASP A 545 4.41 11.61 -11.80
C ASP A 545 3.59 11.43 -13.09
N PHE A 546 2.60 10.52 -13.13
CA PHE A 546 1.91 10.17 -14.39
C PHE A 546 0.43 10.55 -14.40
N ARG A 547 -0.29 10.40 -13.29
CA ARG A 547 -1.74 10.68 -13.23
C ARG A 547 -2.08 12.12 -12.85
N SER A 548 -1.15 12.91 -12.32
CA SER A 548 -1.31 14.37 -12.12
C SER A 548 -1.58 15.12 -13.42
N SER A 549 -1.21 14.54 -14.57
CA SER A 549 -1.52 15.06 -15.91
C SER A 549 -2.90 14.64 -16.46
N LEU A 550 -3.60 13.71 -15.79
CA LEU A 550 -4.88 13.17 -16.27
C LEU A 550 -6.06 13.96 -15.70
N PRO A 551 -7.14 14.15 -16.48
CA PRO A 551 -8.41 14.65 -15.97
C PRO A 551 -8.91 13.83 -14.77
N PRO A 552 -9.48 14.47 -13.72
CA PRO A 552 -9.97 13.79 -12.53
C PRO A 552 -10.95 12.63 -12.80
N SER A 553 -11.78 12.75 -13.85
CA SER A 553 -12.71 11.69 -14.26
C SER A 553 -12.02 10.41 -14.74
N ILE A 554 -10.85 10.52 -15.37
CA ILE A 554 -10.05 9.37 -15.79
C ILE A 554 -9.35 8.76 -14.57
N VAL A 555 -8.83 9.59 -13.66
CA VAL A 555 -8.23 9.11 -12.41
C VAL A 555 -9.25 8.31 -11.60
N GLU A 556 -10.46 8.85 -11.41
CA GLU A 556 -11.57 8.15 -10.76
C GLU A 556 -11.90 6.83 -11.45
N ALA A 557 -12.06 6.84 -12.77
CA ALA A 557 -12.38 5.64 -13.54
C ALA A 557 -11.35 4.52 -13.36
N LEU A 558 -10.06 4.86 -13.38
CA LEU A 558 -8.97 3.90 -13.18
C LEU A 558 -8.92 3.38 -11.75
N VAL A 559 -8.98 4.26 -10.74
CA VAL A 559 -8.92 3.89 -9.31
C VAL A 559 -10.09 2.98 -8.94
N CYS A 560 -11.31 3.38 -9.28
CA CYS A 560 -12.51 2.63 -8.94
C CYS A 560 -12.56 1.28 -9.66
N SER A 561 -12.31 1.24 -10.97
CA SER A 561 -12.33 -0.02 -11.74
C SER A 561 -11.31 -1.03 -11.23
N GLN A 562 -10.14 -0.55 -10.79
CA GLN A 562 -9.11 -1.40 -10.24
C GLN A 562 -9.51 -1.95 -8.86
N ASN A 563 -10.07 -1.11 -7.99
CA ASN A 563 -10.59 -1.55 -6.69
C ASN A 563 -11.71 -2.59 -6.86
N TRP A 564 -12.65 -2.38 -7.78
CA TRP A 564 -13.80 -3.29 -7.96
C TRP A 564 -13.42 -4.68 -8.44
N ARG A 565 -12.31 -4.80 -9.16
CA ARG A 565 -11.86 -6.05 -9.80
C ARG A 565 -10.68 -6.70 -9.07
N TYR A 566 -10.12 -6.05 -8.06
CA TYR A 566 -8.94 -6.53 -7.33
C TYR A 566 -9.10 -7.95 -6.77
N GLU A 567 -10.24 -8.23 -6.13
CA GLU A 567 -10.57 -9.55 -5.58
C GLU A 567 -10.75 -10.62 -6.66
N ASP A 568 -11.50 -10.31 -7.72
CA ASP A 568 -11.74 -11.23 -8.84
C ASP A 568 -10.41 -11.66 -9.47
N TRP A 569 -9.45 -10.75 -9.57
CA TRP A 569 -8.12 -11.06 -10.09
C TRP A 569 -7.25 -11.86 -9.12
N ARG A 570 -7.46 -11.73 -7.81
CA ARG A 570 -6.69 -12.47 -6.79
C ARG A 570 -7.22 -13.90 -6.63
N ASN A 571 -8.55 -14.05 -6.62
CA ASN A 571 -9.28 -15.25 -6.23
C ASN A 571 -9.89 -16.04 -7.40
N ASP A 572 -9.56 -15.73 -8.66
CA ASP A 572 -10.09 -16.44 -9.85
C ASP A 572 -10.05 -17.98 -9.68
N PRO A 573 -11.22 -18.66 -9.57
CA PRO A 573 -11.34 -20.11 -9.42
C PRO A 573 -10.86 -20.92 -10.62
N LYS A 574 -10.52 -20.27 -11.75
CA LYS A 574 -9.84 -20.90 -12.91
C LYS A 574 -8.44 -21.46 -12.59
N LYS A 575 -8.03 -21.44 -11.32
CA LYS A 575 -6.89 -22.18 -10.78
C LYS A 575 -7.17 -23.68 -10.56
N ALA A 576 -8.41 -24.17 -10.58
CA ALA A 576 -8.75 -25.54 -10.17
C ALA A 576 -9.09 -26.54 -11.29
N MET A 577 -9.23 -26.13 -12.55
CA MET A 577 -9.18 -27.05 -13.71
C MET A 577 -8.93 -26.21 -14.95
N TRP A 578 -7.77 -26.39 -15.59
CA TRP A 578 -7.36 -25.53 -16.70
C TRP A 578 -8.13 -25.86 -17.98
N PHE A 579 -8.45 -24.83 -18.77
CA PHE A 579 -8.90 -24.98 -20.16
C PHE A 579 -7.87 -25.77 -21.01
N GLY A 580 -6.59 -25.70 -20.62
CA GLY A 580 -5.50 -26.52 -21.17
C GLY A 580 -5.65 -28.02 -20.83
N ASP A 581 -6.10 -28.37 -19.62
CA ASP A 581 -6.38 -29.77 -19.24
C ASP A 581 -7.59 -30.30 -20.01
N LEU A 582 -8.63 -29.48 -20.21
CA LEU A 582 -9.80 -29.83 -21.00
C LEU A 582 -9.46 -30.04 -22.49
N LEU A 583 -8.63 -29.15 -23.06
CA LEU A 583 -8.09 -29.29 -24.42
C LEU A 583 -7.20 -30.53 -24.55
N THR A 584 -6.40 -30.83 -23.53
CA THR A 584 -5.55 -32.02 -23.48
C THR A 584 -6.41 -33.29 -23.40
N MET A 585 -7.47 -33.31 -22.58
CA MET A 585 -8.37 -34.46 -22.48
C MET A 585 -9.20 -34.71 -23.75
N VAL A 586 -9.60 -33.65 -24.47
CA VAL A 586 -10.28 -33.75 -25.76
C VAL A 586 -9.29 -34.17 -26.87
N ALA A 587 -8.07 -33.63 -26.88
CA ALA A 587 -7.02 -33.99 -27.84
C ALA A 587 -6.52 -35.44 -27.66
N HIS A 588 -6.54 -35.97 -26.43
CA HIS A 588 -6.18 -37.36 -26.14
C HIS A 588 -7.35 -38.35 -26.27
N GLY A 589 -8.54 -37.90 -26.72
CA GLY A 589 -9.69 -38.79 -26.98
C GLY A 589 -10.40 -39.33 -25.73
N SER A 590 -10.15 -38.76 -24.56
CA SER A 590 -10.60 -39.28 -23.27
C SER A 590 -12.02 -38.84 -22.88
N LEU A 591 -12.69 -37.98 -23.66
CA LEU A 591 -14.06 -37.53 -23.39
C LEU A 591 -14.95 -37.52 -24.65
N SER A 592 -16.15 -38.11 -24.52
CA SER A 592 -17.19 -38.05 -25.55
C SER A 592 -17.93 -36.70 -25.51
N VAL A 593 -17.84 -35.96 -26.60
CA VAL A 593 -18.28 -34.56 -26.78
C VAL A 593 -19.79 -34.38 -26.61
N SER A 594 -20.62 -35.41 -26.82
CA SER A 594 -22.07 -35.19 -26.98
C SER A 594 -22.87 -35.08 -25.68
N LYS A 595 -22.36 -35.55 -24.54
CA LYS A 595 -23.11 -35.54 -23.25
C LYS A 595 -22.77 -34.36 -22.34
N THR A 596 -21.63 -33.71 -22.53
CA THR A 596 -21.14 -32.64 -21.63
C THR A 596 -21.63 -31.25 -22.05
N ILE A 597 -21.93 -31.04 -23.35
CA ILE A 597 -22.29 -29.73 -23.91
C ILE A 597 -23.58 -29.14 -23.31
N CYS A 598 -24.55 -29.98 -22.95
CA CYS A 598 -25.86 -29.53 -22.45
C CYS A 598 -25.80 -28.88 -21.05
N ASN A 599 -24.75 -29.16 -20.27
CA ASN A 599 -24.61 -28.69 -18.87
C ASN A 599 -23.58 -27.57 -18.69
N LEU A 600 -23.04 -27.01 -19.79
CA LEU A 600 -22.03 -25.96 -19.71
C LEU A 600 -22.65 -24.59 -19.34
N PRO A 601 -21.99 -23.78 -18.49
CA PRO A 601 -22.37 -22.39 -18.24
C PRO A 601 -22.34 -21.56 -19.52
N GLU A 602 -23.12 -20.48 -19.58
CA GLU A 602 -23.33 -19.73 -20.82
C GLU A 602 -22.05 -19.09 -21.39
N PHE A 603 -21.06 -18.75 -20.55
CA PHE A 603 -19.76 -18.29 -21.02
C PHE A 603 -18.97 -19.36 -21.79
N ALA A 604 -19.15 -20.64 -21.45
CA ALA A 604 -18.49 -21.77 -22.11
C ALA A 604 -19.20 -22.12 -23.43
N LYS A 605 -20.51 -21.89 -23.54
CA LYS A 605 -21.23 -21.97 -24.83
C LYS A 605 -20.85 -20.82 -25.77
N ILE A 606 -20.67 -19.60 -25.23
CA ILE A 606 -20.15 -18.46 -25.98
C ILE A 606 -18.70 -18.73 -26.43
N ALA A 607 -17.86 -19.31 -25.58
CA ALA A 607 -16.51 -19.75 -25.97
C ALA A 607 -16.55 -20.84 -27.06
N LEU A 608 -17.50 -21.78 -27.00
CA LEU A 608 -17.69 -22.79 -28.04
C LEU A 608 -18.20 -22.18 -29.37
N HIS A 609 -19.03 -21.15 -29.29
CA HIS A 609 -19.47 -20.38 -30.47
C HIS A 609 -18.31 -19.58 -31.08
N LEU A 610 -17.44 -18.99 -30.24
CA LEU A 610 -16.18 -18.37 -30.66
C LEU A 610 -15.17 -19.42 -31.18
N MET A 611 -15.21 -20.67 -30.74
CA MET A 611 -14.39 -21.76 -31.29
C MET A 611 -14.83 -22.21 -32.68
N THR A 612 -16.04 -21.88 -33.14
CA THR A 612 -16.39 -22.00 -34.56
C THR A 612 -15.74 -20.90 -35.41
N GLU A 613 -15.07 -19.91 -34.79
CA GLU A 613 -14.13 -18.98 -35.42
C GLU A 613 -12.70 -19.56 -35.51
N GLN A 614 -12.53 -20.85 -35.85
CA GLN A 614 -11.31 -21.32 -36.50
C GLN A 614 -10.93 -20.37 -37.66
N VAL A 615 -11.94 -19.76 -38.29
CA VAL A 615 -11.83 -18.68 -39.29
C VAL A 615 -11.09 -17.44 -38.78
N VAL A 616 -11.19 -17.01 -37.50
CA VAL A 616 -10.48 -15.81 -37.01
C VAL A 616 -9.01 -16.13 -36.73
N TYR A 617 -8.70 -17.32 -36.23
CA TYR A 617 -7.31 -17.78 -36.12
C TYR A 617 -6.66 -17.94 -37.51
N ASP A 618 -7.37 -18.58 -38.44
CA ASP A 618 -6.95 -18.74 -39.84
C ASP A 618 -6.95 -17.39 -40.62
N PHE A 619 -7.65 -16.36 -40.17
CA PHE A 619 -7.68 -15.02 -40.79
C PHE A 619 -6.63 -14.06 -40.19
N VAL A 620 -6.35 -14.15 -38.89
CA VAL A 620 -5.32 -13.34 -38.20
C VAL A 620 -3.92 -13.94 -38.44
N TRP A 621 -3.84 -15.26 -38.57
CA TRP A 621 -2.61 -16.03 -38.81
C TRP A 621 -2.82 -17.03 -39.94
N ASP A 622 -3.27 -16.56 -41.11
CA ASP A 622 -3.27 -17.37 -42.33
C ASP A 622 -1.84 -17.88 -42.56
N GLN A 623 -1.59 -19.16 -42.24
CA GLN A 623 -0.27 -19.80 -42.37
C GLN A 623 0.22 -19.86 -43.83
N THR A 624 -0.64 -19.52 -44.79
CA THR A 624 -0.25 -19.32 -46.18
C THR A 624 0.20 -17.89 -46.50
N VAL A 625 -0.10 -16.90 -45.66
CA VAL A 625 0.28 -15.47 -45.87
C VAL A 625 1.49 -15.05 -45.04
N VAL A 626 1.76 -15.71 -43.91
CA VAL A 626 2.97 -15.51 -43.09
C VAL A 626 3.64 -16.86 -42.88
N GLY A 627 4.59 -17.23 -43.75
CA GLY A 627 5.28 -18.53 -43.74
C GLY A 627 6.24 -18.76 -42.57
N LEU A 628 5.83 -18.47 -41.34
CA LEU A 628 6.63 -18.63 -40.11
C LEU A 628 6.16 -19.85 -39.30
N VAL A 629 7.11 -20.65 -38.81
CA VAL A 629 6.83 -21.79 -37.92
C VAL A 629 6.45 -21.26 -36.52
N ILE A 630 5.71 -22.02 -35.71
CA ILE A 630 5.31 -21.62 -34.34
C ILE A 630 6.50 -21.16 -33.49
N ASP A 631 7.65 -21.84 -33.62
CA ASP A 631 8.90 -21.48 -32.95
C ASP A 631 9.43 -20.09 -33.39
N ASP A 632 9.21 -19.72 -34.65
CA ASP A 632 9.57 -18.39 -35.14
C ASP A 632 8.65 -17.33 -34.51
N VAL A 633 7.34 -17.58 -34.41
CA VAL A 633 6.39 -16.64 -33.77
C VAL A 633 6.75 -16.43 -32.30
N GLN A 634 7.08 -17.52 -31.58
CA GLN A 634 7.56 -17.47 -30.20
C GLN A 634 8.79 -16.56 -30.05
N ALA A 635 9.78 -16.72 -30.95
CA ALA A 635 10.99 -15.91 -30.93
C ALA A 635 10.72 -14.42 -31.24
N HIS A 636 9.85 -14.14 -32.22
CA HIS A 636 9.49 -12.78 -32.61
C HIS A 636 8.73 -12.05 -31.50
N VAL A 637 7.72 -12.68 -30.91
CA VAL A 637 6.95 -12.08 -29.80
C VAL A 637 7.83 -11.85 -28.57
N ARG A 638 8.74 -12.80 -28.26
CA ARG A 638 9.73 -12.63 -27.19
C ARG A 638 10.63 -11.42 -27.44
N LYS A 639 11.17 -11.27 -28.64
CA LYS A 639 11.99 -10.11 -29.02
C LYS A 639 11.21 -8.80 -28.93
N SER A 640 9.95 -8.80 -29.35
CA SER A 640 9.08 -7.62 -29.25
C SER A 640 8.72 -7.25 -27.81
N LEU A 641 8.55 -8.22 -26.90
CA LEU A 641 8.36 -7.96 -25.46
C LEU A 641 9.58 -7.28 -24.85
N VAL A 642 10.79 -7.72 -25.22
CA VAL A 642 12.04 -7.08 -24.79
C VAL A 642 12.08 -5.62 -25.26
N HIS A 643 11.61 -5.34 -26.48
CA HIS A 643 11.51 -3.98 -26.99
C HIS A 643 10.45 -3.13 -26.26
N GLU A 644 9.27 -3.68 -25.96
CA GLU A 644 8.23 -3.02 -25.16
C GLU A 644 8.77 -2.63 -23.78
N ILE A 645 9.45 -3.56 -23.10
CA ILE A 645 10.02 -3.35 -21.77
C ILE A 645 11.08 -2.24 -21.79
N THR A 646 12.02 -2.32 -22.74
CA THR A 646 13.14 -1.37 -22.82
C THR A 646 12.71 0.03 -23.27
N SER A 647 11.82 0.14 -24.26
CA SER A 647 11.32 1.42 -24.76
C SER A 647 10.41 2.14 -23.75
N ASN A 648 9.66 1.38 -22.96
CA ASN A 648 8.75 1.94 -21.97
C ASN A 648 9.38 2.07 -20.57
N ALA A 649 10.60 1.56 -20.36
CA ALA A 649 11.27 1.45 -19.06
C ALA A 649 10.41 0.70 -18.03
N LEU A 650 9.73 -0.36 -18.46
CA LEU A 650 8.91 -1.19 -17.58
C LEU A 650 9.82 -2.07 -16.70
N PRO A 651 9.44 -2.34 -15.44
CA PRO A 651 10.18 -3.27 -14.61
C PRO A 651 10.13 -4.67 -15.21
N LEU A 652 11.19 -5.47 -15.03
CA LEU A 652 11.22 -6.86 -15.50
C LEU A 652 10.10 -7.71 -14.89
N SER A 653 9.58 -7.34 -13.72
CA SER A 653 8.42 -8.01 -13.11
C SER A 653 7.12 -7.82 -13.90
N SER A 654 7.06 -6.90 -14.86
CA SER A 654 5.87 -6.67 -15.70
C SER A 654 5.42 -7.91 -16.47
N ILE A 655 6.34 -8.82 -16.85
CA ILE A 655 6.00 -10.09 -17.54
C ILE A 655 5.26 -11.10 -16.65
N GLU A 656 5.41 -10.99 -15.33
CA GLU A 656 4.72 -11.83 -14.35
C GLU A 656 3.37 -11.24 -13.95
N GLN A 657 3.08 -9.99 -14.34
CA GLN A 657 1.83 -9.36 -14.01
C GLN A 657 0.68 -10.06 -14.73
N LYS A 658 -0.30 -10.51 -13.94
CA LYS A 658 -1.49 -11.22 -14.44
C LYS A 658 -2.21 -10.51 -15.59
N GLY A 659 -2.25 -9.17 -15.60
CA GLY A 659 -2.90 -8.41 -16.67
C GLY A 659 -2.21 -8.59 -18.03
N LEU A 660 -0.88 -8.70 -18.06
CA LEU A 660 -0.16 -9.00 -19.30
C LEU A 660 -0.37 -10.47 -19.68
N GLN A 661 -0.37 -11.39 -18.72
CA GLN A 661 -0.60 -12.81 -19.00
C GLN A 661 -1.99 -13.07 -19.60
N GLU A 662 -3.03 -12.43 -19.05
CA GLU A 662 -4.40 -12.49 -19.60
C GLU A 662 -4.50 -11.81 -20.97
N PHE A 663 -3.81 -10.70 -21.16
CA PHE A 663 -3.75 -10.04 -22.46
C PHE A 663 -3.09 -10.93 -23.52
N MET A 664 -1.96 -11.58 -23.20
CA MET A 664 -1.27 -12.50 -24.11
C MET A 664 -2.13 -13.68 -24.53
N LYS A 665 -3.00 -14.20 -23.64
CA LYS A 665 -3.97 -15.24 -23.99
C LYS A 665 -4.97 -14.80 -25.07
N VAL A 666 -5.20 -13.50 -25.21
CA VAL A 666 -6.12 -12.95 -26.21
C VAL A 666 -5.40 -12.62 -27.51
N VAL A 667 -4.19 -12.04 -27.43
CA VAL A 667 -3.46 -11.60 -28.64
C VAL A 667 -2.60 -12.70 -29.27
N CYS A 668 -1.98 -13.57 -28.46
CA CYS A 668 -1.04 -14.61 -28.90
C CYS A 668 -1.12 -15.85 -27.96
N PRO A 669 -2.22 -16.61 -27.97
CA PRO A 669 -2.43 -17.72 -27.03
C PRO A 669 -1.43 -18.87 -27.16
N SER A 670 -0.81 -19.05 -28.33
CA SER A 670 0.18 -20.09 -28.58
C SER A 670 1.57 -19.75 -28.02
N VAL A 671 1.82 -18.50 -27.64
CA VAL A 671 3.12 -18.05 -27.15
C VAL A 671 3.23 -18.33 -25.66
N GLN A 672 4.28 -19.08 -25.29
CA GLN A 672 4.66 -19.23 -23.89
C GLN A 672 5.30 -17.93 -23.40
N ILE A 673 4.81 -17.40 -22.28
CA ILE A 673 5.38 -16.19 -21.70
C ILE A 673 6.76 -16.54 -21.12
N PRO A 674 7.83 -15.87 -21.55
CA PRO A 674 9.20 -16.16 -21.07
C PRO A 674 9.35 -15.86 -19.58
N SER A 675 10.35 -16.46 -18.93
CA SER A 675 10.65 -16.16 -17.52
C SER A 675 11.37 -14.80 -17.38
N ARG A 676 11.41 -14.28 -16.15
CA ARG A 676 12.10 -13.01 -15.84
C ARG A 676 13.58 -13.10 -16.16
N GLU A 677 14.20 -14.24 -15.90
CA GLU A 677 15.60 -14.52 -16.18
C GLU A 677 15.86 -14.55 -17.69
N MET A 678 14.94 -15.14 -18.47
CA MET A 678 15.05 -15.17 -19.93
C MET A 678 14.97 -13.77 -20.53
N ILE A 679 13.98 -12.97 -20.13
CA ILE A 679 13.85 -11.58 -20.59
C ILE A 679 15.03 -10.73 -20.13
N SER A 680 15.50 -10.91 -18.90
CA SER A 680 16.70 -10.23 -18.40
C SER A 680 17.91 -10.51 -19.29
N SER A 681 18.13 -11.78 -19.63
CA SER A 681 19.19 -12.20 -20.55
C SER A 681 19.02 -11.56 -21.93
N ASP A 682 17.80 -11.52 -22.49
CA ASP A 682 17.56 -10.94 -23.81
C ASP A 682 17.72 -9.42 -23.84
N CYS A 683 17.35 -8.71 -22.76
CA CYS A 683 17.63 -7.28 -22.61
C CYS A 683 19.14 -7.01 -22.69
N VAL A 684 19.95 -7.85 -22.04
CA VAL A 684 21.42 -7.77 -22.12
C VAL A 684 21.90 -8.07 -23.53
N GLN A 685 21.37 -9.10 -24.20
CA GLN A 685 21.74 -9.41 -25.59
C GLN A 685 21.37 -8.28 -26.56
N LEU A 686 20.19 -7.67 -26.40
CA LEU A 686 19.76 -6.52 -27.19
C LEU A 686 20.73 -5.36 -26.99
N PHE A 687 21.07 -5.03 -25.73
CA PHE A 687 22.07 -4.01 -25.42
C PHE A 687 23.42 -4.28 -26.08
N LEU A 688 23.95 -5.50 -25.97
CA LEU A 688 25.23 -5.87 -26.58
C LEU A 688 25.19 -5.74 -28.12
N SER A 689 24.09 -6.16 -28.74
CA SER A 689 23.90 -6.06 -30.19
C SER A 689 23.85 -4.61 -30.68
N GLU A 690 23.16 -3.72 -29.96
CA GLU A 690 23.09 -2.29 -30.27
C GLU A 690 24.41 -1.57 -29.97
N LYS A 691 25.12 -1.97 -28.89
CA LYS A 691 26.47 -1.48 -28.57
C LYS A 691 27.43 -1.75 -29.72
N LEU A 692 27.41 -2.95 -30.30
CA LEU A 692 28.29 -3.29 -31.44
C LEU A 692 27.99 -2.44 -32.68
N LYS A 693 26.71 -2.24 -33.01
CA LYS A 693 26.31 -1.36 -34.13
C LYS A 693 26.80 0.06 -33.92
N LEU A 694 26.58 0.61 -32.73
CA LEU A 694 26.98 1.96 -32.39
C LEU A 694 28.51 2.11 -32.34
N LYS A 695 29.23 1.11 -31.84
CA LYS A 695 30.70 1.07 -31.84
C LYS A 695 31.26 1.08 -33.26
N SER A 696 30.70 0.27 -34.16
CA SER A 696 31.07 0.30 -35.58
C SER A 696 30.76 1.66 -36.23
N LEU A 697 29.64 2.28 -35.87
CA LEU A 697 29.27 3.60 -36.38
C LEU A 697 30.30 4.65 -35.93
N ILE A 698 30.62 4.72 -34.64
CA ILE A 698 31.57 5.68 -34.08
C ILE A 698 32.98 5.47 -34.67
N LYS A 699 33.43 4.22 -34.80
CA LYS A 699 34.75 3.87 -35.36
C LYS A 699 34.93 4.32 -36.82
N ASN A 700 33.86 4.26 -37.61
CA ASN A 700 33.92 4.61 -39.03
C ASN A 700 33.81 6.12 -39.29
N MET A 701 33.45 6.91 -38.27
CA MET A 701 33.37 8.37 -38.42
C MET A 701 34.75 9.01 -38.44
N ASN A 702 34.89 10.03 -39.28
CA ASN A 702 36.09 10.88 -39.29
C ASN A 702 36.04 12.01 -38.26
N GLN A 703 34.88 12.26 -37.64
CA GLN A 703 34.66 13.34 -36.68
C GLN A 703 35.07 12.96 -35.26
N ARG A 704 35.35 13.97 -34.43
CA ARG A 704 35.65 13.80 -33.00
C ARG A 704 34.35 13.71 -32.18
N VAL A 705 34.37 12.95 -31.10
CA VAL A 705 33.23 12.78 -30.18
C VAL A 705 33.32 13.77 -29.01
N CYS A 706 32.22 14.43 -28.64
CA CYS A 706 32.13 15.21 -27.42
C CYS A 706 31.54 14.35 -26.29
N LEU A 707 32.21 14.26 -25.16
CA LEU A 707 31.71 13.53 -24.00
C LEU A 707 30.97 14.44 -23.02
N THR A 708 30.01 13.86 -22.32
CA THR A 708 29.34 14.48 -21.17
C THR A 708 29.44 13.55 -19.98
N LEU A 709 29.97 14.04 -18.86
CA LEU A 709 30.03 13.31 -17.60
C LEU A 709 28.96 13.87 -16.67
N ASP A 710 28.04 13.00 -16.28
CA ASP A 710 27.02 13.31 -15.29
C ASP A 710 27.15 12.37 -14.11
N THR A 711 27.24 12.94 -12.92
CA THR A 711 27.39 12.20 -11.67
C THR A 711 26.21 12.54 -10.78
N TRP A 712 25.44 11.54 -10.38
CA TRP A 712 24.37 11.72 -9.41
C TRP A 712 24.36 10.62 -8.37
N THR A 713 23.80 10.96 -7.22
CA THR A 713 23.56 10.05 -6.11
C THR A 713 22.06 9.78 -6.04
N PRO A 714 21.54 8.69 -6.60
CA PRO A 714 20.15 8.31 -6.43
C PRO A 714 19.88 7.90 -4.98
N ASN A 715 18.59 7.90 -4.59
CA ASN A 715 18.06 7.49 -3.27
C ASN A 715 18.37 6.01 -2.87
N GLN A 716 19.29 5.33 -3.57
CA GLN A 716 19.75 3.95 -3.31
C GLN A 716 21.27 3.85 -3.06
N PHE A 717 21.97 4.98 -2.85
CA PHE A 717 23.29 5.03 -2.19
C PHE A 717 24.45 4.35 -2.93
N VAL A 718 24.39 4.42 -4.25
CA VAL A 718 25.51 4.16 -5.16
C VAL A 718 25.51 5.33 -6.13
N ASN A 719 26.59 6.10 -6.16
CA ASN A 719 26.82 7.20 -7.08
C ASN A 719 26.93 6.54 -8.44
N TYR A 720 26.36 7.15 -9.46
CA TYR A 720 26.50 6.66 -10.81
C TYR A 720 27.23 7.71 -11.62
N LEU A 721 28.24 7.27 -12.36
CA LEU A 721 28.82 8.05 -13.44
C LEU A 721 28.14 7.61 -14.74
N CYS A 722 27.46 8.56 -15.37
CA CYS A 722 26.99 8.42 -16.74
C CYS A 722 27.95 9.14 -17.69
N ILE A 723 28.49 8.39 -18.63
CA ILE A 723 29.32 8.90 -19.71
C ILE A 723 28.45 8.92 -20.95
N GLY A 724 28.03 10.12 -21.35
CA GLY A 724 27.33 10.37 -22.59
C GLY A 724 28.28 10.77 -23.71
N ALA A 725 27.93 10.43 -24.94
CA ALA A 725 28.59 10.90 -26.15
C ALA A 725 27.62 11.72 -27.02
N ARG A 726 28.15 12.79 -27.59
CA ARG A 726 27.49 13.64 -28.57
C ARG A 726 28.39 13.77 -29.79
N PHE A 727 27.85 13.45 -30.95
CA PHE A 727 28.56 13.52 -32.23
C PHE A 727 27.56 13.75 -33.35
N ILE A 728 28.07 14.18 -34.51
CA ILE A 728 27.33 14.26 -35.75
C ILE A 728 27.92 13.20 -36.68
N ASP A 729 27.07 12.37 -37.27
CA ASP A 729 27.53 11.34 -38.19
C ASP A 729 27.74 11.88 -39.62
N ASP A 730 28.20 11.02 -40.53
CA ASP A 730 28.44 11.40 -41.92
C ASP A 730 27.14 11.75 -42.68
N ASN A 731 25.97 11.38 -42.15
CA ASN A 731 24.65 11.76 -42.68
C ASN A 731 24.15 13.10 -42.12
N TRP A 732 24.97 13.80 -41.33
CA TRP A 732 24.60 15.02 -40.61
C TRP A 732 23.54 14.83 -39.52
N ASP A 733 23.32 13.59 -39.07
CA ASP A 733 22.42 13.32 -37.96
C ASP A 733 23.13 13.57 -36.63
N LYS A 734 22.47 14.35 -35.76
CA LYS A 734 22.97 14.63 -34.41
C LYS A 734 22.60 13.48 -33.47
N HIS A 735 23.61 12.85 -32.89
CA HIS A 735 23.44 11.76 -31.93
C HIS A 735 23.70 12.22 -30.49
N LYS A 736 22.86 11.73 -29.57
CA LYS A 736 23.07 11.79 -28.11
C LYS A 736 22.89 10.39 -27.56
N LYS A 737 23.98 9.77 -27.11
CA LYS A 737 24.00 8.36 -26.67
C LYS A 737 24.65 8.25 -25.30
N ILE A 738 24.19 7.31 -24.48
CA ILE A 738 24.86 6.94 -23.23
C ILE A 738 25.81 5.80 -23.57
N LEU A 739 27.10 6.00 -23.32
CA LEU A 739 28.15 5.02 -23.56
C LEU A 739 28.38 4.12 -22.35
N SER A 740 28.37 4.72 -21.17
CA SER A 740 28.56 4.00 -19.91
C SER A 740 27.66 4.56 -18.82
N PHE A 741 27.18 3.66 -17.98
CA PHE A 741 26.46 3.95 -16.76
C PHE A 741 27.00 2.99 -15.71
N THR A 742 27.91 3.48 -14.87
CA THR A 742 28.65 2.63 -13.94
C THR A 742 28.51 3.14 -12.52
N PRO A 743 28.36 2.25 -11.52
CA PRO A 743 28.59 2.58 -10.14
C PRO A 743 29.93 3.30 -9.97
N LEU A 744 29.89 4.46 -9.35
CA LEU A 744 31.05 5.22 -8.92
C LEU A 744 31.23 4.96 -7.43
N TYR A 745 32.33 4.31 -7.07
CA TYR A 745 32.58 3.88 -5.70
C TYR A 745 33.40 4.92 -4.93
N SER A 746 34.19 5.73 -5.64
CA SER A 746 34.88 6.92 -5.12
C SER A 746 34.61 8.14 -5.99
N ASP A 747 34.44 9.30 -5.35
CA ASP A 747 34.31 10.59 -6.03
C ASP A 747 35.68 11.22 -6.37
N GLU A 748 36.75 10.42 -6.29
CA GLU A 748 38.11 10.84 -6.65
C GLU A 748 38.26 10.92 -8.17
N GLY A 749 38.85 12.02 -8.64
CA GLY A 749 39.07 12.28 -10.07
C GLY A 749 39.88 11.19 -10.78
N GLU A 750 40.75 10.46 -10.05
CA GLU A 750 41.50 9.33 -10.59
C GLU A 750 40.60 8.12 -10.91
N GLU A 751 39.59 7.81 -10.08
CA GLU A 751 38.64 6.73 -10.38
C GLU A 751 37.73 7.13 -11.55
N ILE A 752 37.25 8.38 -11.57
CA ILE A 752 36.48 8.91 -12.69
C ILE A 752 37.31 8.86 -13.99
N GLY A 753 38.57 9.27 -13.92
CA GLY A 753 39.52 9.20 -15.05
C GLY A 753 39.67 7.77 -15.57
N LYS A 754 39.96 6.80 -14.68
CA LYS A 754 40.05 5.37 -15.04
C LYS A 754 38.75 4.83 -15.66
N LEU A 755 37.59 5.25 -15.15
CA LEU A 755 36.29 4.85 -15.71
C LEU A 755 36.05 5.48 -17.10
N VAL A 756 36.53 6.70 -17.33
CA VAL A 756 36.49 7.35 -18.64
C VAL A 756 37.44 6.67 -19.62
N GLU A 757 38.70 6.42 -19.24
CA GLU A 757 39.67 5.66 -20.05
C GLU A 757 39.12 4.29 -20.42
N LYS A 758 38.66 3.53 -19.43
CA LYS A 758 38.01 2.24 -19.66
C LYS A 758 36.82 2.35 -20.62
N CYS A 759 36.02 3.40 -20.52
CA CYS A 759 34.92 3.64 -21.45
C CYS A 759 35.45 3.93 -22.87
N LEU A 760 36.48 4.76 -23.02
CA LEU A 760 37.07 5.04 -24.34
C LEU A 760 37.65 3.78 -24.97
N ASP A 761 38.34 2.94 -24.19
CA ASP A 761 38.88 1.65 -24.64
C ASP A 761 37.74 0.68 -25.02
N ASP A 762 36.74 0.52 -24.16
CA ASP A 762 35.58 -0.34 -24.39
C ASP A 762 34.83 0.05 -25.67
N TRP A 763 34.82 1.34 -26.00
CA TRP A 763 34.17 1.92 -27.18
C TRP A 763 35.11 2.17 -28.36
N GLU A 764 36.42 1.87 -28.24
CA GLU A 764 37.47 2.14 -29.26
C GLU A 764 37.43 3.59 -29.78
N ILE A 765 37.28 4.56 -28.87
CA ILE A 765 37.23 5.99 -29.20
C ILE A 765 38.62 6.60 -28.98
N ASP A 766 39.31 6.93 -30.07
CA ASP A 766 40.63 7.57 -30.07
C ASP A 766 40.58 9.10 -30.22
N LYS A 767 39.43 9.64 -30.64
CA LYS A 767 39.25 11.04 -31.03
C LYS A 767 38.15 11.72 -30.23
N VAL A 768 38.50 12.22 -29.06
CA VAL A 768 37.61 13.06 -28.24
C VAL A 768 37.87 14.55 -28.55
N MET A 769 36.80 15.35 -28.69
CA MET A 769 36.89 16.81 -28.93
C MET A 769 36.90 17.59 -27.62
N THR A 770 35.95 17.26 -26.74
CA THR A 770 35.66 18.01 -25.51
C THR A 770 34.97 17.08 -24.53
N ILE A 771 35.22 17.29 -23.24
CA ILE A 771 34.47 16.67 -22.15
C ILE A 771 33.73 17.78 -21.39
N SER A 772 32.41 17.68 -21.29
CA SER A 772 31.57 18.56 -20.47
C SER A 772 31.19 17.87 -19.16
N VAL A 773 31.33 18.56 -18.03
CA VAL A 773 31.08 17.98 -16.70
C VAL A 773 30.13 18.88 -15.90
N GLY A 774 29.20 18.28 -15.15
CA GLY A 774 28.29 19.00 -14.24
C GLY A 774 29.01 19.58 -13.01
N ASN A 775 28.53 20.73 -12.51
CA ASN A 775 29.16 21.46 -11.40
C ASN A 775 28.83 20.82 -10.03
N VAL A 776 29.53 19.74 -9.70
CA VAL A 776 29.61 19.21 -8.33
C VAL A 776 31.02 19.51 -7.83
N ARG A 777 31.13 20.08 -6.61
CA ARG A 777 32.37 20.57 -5.97
C ARG A 777 33.59 19.62 -6.04
N SER A 778 33.39 18.33 -6.31
CA SER A 778 34.42 17.29 -6.44
C SER A 778 35.01 17.11 -7.84
N ASN A 779 34.27 17.40 -8.92
CA ASN A 779 34.67 17.01 -10.28
C ASN A 779 35.70 17.95 -10.93
N LEU A 780 35.74 19.21 -10.52
CA LEU A 780 36.58 20.23 -11.15
C LEU A 780 38.05 20.17 -10.73
N THR A 781 38.37 19.60 -9.56
CA THR A 781 39.68 19.80 -8.93
C THR A 781 40.69 18.70 -9.22
N LYS A 782 40.29 17.52 -9.73
CA LYS A 782 41.18 16.34 -9.77
C LYS A 782 41.24 15.54 -11.06
N VAL A 783 40.43 15.86 -12.07
CA VAL A 783 40.61 15.28 -13.41
C VAL A 783 41.80 15.94 -14.14
N ALA A 784 42.33 17.04 -13.62
CA ALA A 784 43.57 17.68 -14.07
C ALA A 784 44.69 17.43 -13.05
N LEU A 785 45.65 16.56 -13.38
CA LEU A 785 46.95 16.52 -12.70
C LEU A 785 47.92 17.39 -13.51
N ASP A 786 48.04 18.66 -13.12
CA ASP A 786 49.22 19.20 -12.42
C ASP A 786 48.98 20.70 -12.19
N GLU A 787 49.33 21.17 -11.00
CA GLU A 787 49.24 22.57 -10.62
C GLU A 787 50.03 23.44 -11.62
N TYR A 788 49.41 24.40 -12.29
CA TYR A 788 49.96 25.75 -12.54
C TYR A 788 48.92 26.69 -13.20
N ASP A 789 48.66 27.78 -12.48
CA ASP A 789 48.32 29.14 -12.95
C ASP A 789 46.92 29.51 -13.52
N ASP A 790 46.54 30.75 -13.18
CA ASP A 790 45.20 31.36 -13.18
C ASP A 790 44.64 31.75 -14.57
N SER A 791 44.42 30.78 -15.46
CA SER A 791 43.47 30.96 -16.57
C SER A 791 42.79 29.64 -16.94
N ILE A 792 41.48 29.53 -16.67
CA ILE A 792 40.73 28.25 -16.76
C ILE A 792 40.46 27.88 -18.21
N THR A 793 41.47 27.35 -18.89
CA THR A 793 41.35 26.38 -19.97
C THR A 793 42.09 25.14 -19.50
N ARG A 794 41.38 24.11 -19.04
CA ARG A 794 41.98 22.89 -18.46
C ARG A 794 42.04 21.80 -19.52
N TYR A 795 43.14 21.06 -19.56
CA TYR A 795 43.34 19.95 -20.49
C TYR A 795 43.49 18.62 -19.76
N LEU A 796 43.04 17.53 -20.40
CA LEU A 796 43.35 16.15 -20.04
C LEU A 796 44.46 15.66 -20.99
N GLU A 797 45.45 14.91 -20.52
CA GLU A 797 46.44 14.28 -21.40
C GLU A 797 46.24 12.76 -21.38
N ILE A 798 45.84 12.17 -22.50
CA ILE A 798 45.74 10.72 -22.70
C ILE A 798 46.65 10.36 -23.89
N ASP A 799 47.62 9.47 -23.69
CA ASP A 799 48.56 8.99 -24.74
C ASP A 799 49.22 10.10 -25.57
N GLY A 800 49.56 11.23 -24.95
CA GLY A 800 50.22 12.38 -25.60
C GLY A 800 49.29 13.31 -26.39
N ALA A 801 47.97 13.16 -26.25
CA ALA A 801 46.98 14.07 -26.82
C ALA A 801 46.36 14.99 -25.76
N VAL A 802 46.36 16.30 -26.01
CA VAL A 802 45.79 17.35 -25.14
C VAL A 802 44.29 17.52 -25.43
N LEU A 803 43.45 17.28 -24.43
CA LEU A 803 41.99 17.25 -24.49
C LEU A 803 41.37 18.44 -23.75
N TYR A 804 40.69 19.35 -24.43
CA TYR A 804 40.11 20.55 -23.80
C TYR A 804 38.84 20.24 -23.01
N ILE A 805 38.82 20.59 -21.71
CA ILE A 805 37.67 20.44 -20.82
C ILE A 805 36.94 21.78 -20.70
N HIS A 806 35.66 21.82 -21.07
CA HIS A 806 34.80 22.98 -20.88
C HIS A 806 33.81 22.73 -19.75
N ALA A 807 33.95 23.48 -18.66
CA ALA A 807 32.99 23.49 -17.56
C ALA A 807 31.93 24.57 -17.80
N THR A 808 30.67 24.17 -17.93
CA THR A 808 29.53 25.11 -17.98
C THR A 808 28.85 25.17 -16.62
N VAL A 809 28.81 26.37 -16.04
CA VAL A 809 28.06 26.66 -14.81
C VAL A 809 26.58 26.82 -15.18
N SER A 810 25.75 25.82 -14.87
CA SER A 810 24.29 25.95 -14.92
C SER A 810 23.74 25.99 -13.50
N VAL A 811 23.32 27.17 -13.04
CA VAL A 811 22.55 27.33 -11.80
C VAL A 811 21.09 26.96 -12.12
N TYR A 812 20.72 25.70 -11.88
CA TYR A 812 19.31 25.32 -11.77
C TYR A 812 18.96 25.27 -10.29
N GLY A 813 18.35 26.35 -9.80
CA GLY A 813 17.73 26.39 -8.48
C GLY A 813 16.43 25.61 -8.51
N CYS A 814 16.39 24.47 -7.83
CA CYS A 814 15.14 23.95 -7.28
C CYS A 814 14.64 24.97 -6.24
N SER A 815 13.39 25.38 -6.40
CA SER A 815 12.65 26.25 -5.52
C SER A 815 12.68 25.75 -4.08
N ASN A 816 13.47 26.40 -3.23
CA ASN A 816 13.14 26.60 -1.84
C ASN A 816 13.32 28.09 -1.54
N SER A 817 12.26 28.66 -0.99
CA SER A 817 12.13 30.05 -0.59
C SER A 817 13.25 30.47 0.34
N THR A 818 14.20 31.26 -0.16
CA THR A 818 14.91 32.23 0.69
C THR A 818 15.34 33.41 -0.17
N LEU A 819 14.81 34.58 0.16
CA LEU A 819 15.25 35.87 -0.34
C LEU A 819 16.76 36.03 -0.07
N ILE A 820 17.58 35.93 -1.10
CA ILE A 820 18.95 36.46 -1.07
C ILE A 820 18.96 37.72 -1.93
N SER A 821 19.33 38.79 -1.26
CA SER A 821 19.33 40.17 -1.73
C SER A 821 20.22 40.38 -2.95
N SER A 822 19.74 41.28 -3.80
CA SER A 822 20.41 41.86 -4.96
C SER A 822 21.77 42.48 -4.61
N SER A 823 22.85 42.01 -5.23
CA SER A 823 23.88 42.87 -5.82
C SER A 823 24.89 42.05 -6.64
N SER A 824 25.27 42.58 -7.81
CA SER A 824 26.26 42.09 -8.78
C SER A 824 25.83 41.01 -9.80
N PHE A 825 24.95 41.40 -10.74
CA PHE A 825 24.94 40.84 -12.09
C PHE A 825 25.28 41.94 -13.09
N ARG A 826 26.49 41.89 -13.66
CA ARG A 826 26.87 42.57 -14.89
C ARG A 826 27.95 41.76 -15.60
N GLU A 827 27.55 41.05 -16.65
CA GLU A 827 28.08 41.14 -18.02
C GLU A 827 27.73 39.88 -18.81
N GLN A 828 26.72 40.01 -19.68
CA GLN A 828 26.61 39.17 -20.87
C GLN A 828 27.62 39.72 -21.89
N GLN A 829 28.66 38.96 -22.23
CA GLN A 829 29.44 39.23 -23.44
C GLN A 829 29.04 38.25 -24.54
N TYR A 830 28.47 38.83 -25.60
CA TYR A 830 28.27 38.23 -26.91
C TYR A 830 29.64 37.86 -27.50
N PHE A 831 29.85 36.61 -27.90
CA PHE A 831 31.02 36.24 -28.70
C PHE A 831 30.85 36.74 -30.14
N HIS A 832 31.61 37.78 -30.49
CA HIS A 832 31.88 38.15 -31.88
C HIS A 832 32.85 37.15 -32.49
N LEU A 833 32.45 36.52 -33.61
CA LEU A 833 33.35 35.85 -34.54
C LEU A 833 34.37 36.86 -35.08
N SER A 834 35.66 36.61 -34.87
CA SER A 834 36.71 37.25 -35.68
C SER A 834 37.52 36.16 -36.37
N GLU A 835 37.41 36.15 -37.70
CA GLU A 835 38.29 35.41 -38.60
C GLU A 835 39.73 35.86 -38.37
N ARG A 836 40.63 34.91 -38.07
CA ARG A 836 42.04 35.04 -38.43
C ARG A 836 42.58 33.67 -38.83
N ALA A 837 42.87 33.57 -40.12
CA ALA A 837 43.67 32.52 -40.73
C ALA A 837 45.02 32.38 -40.01
N VAL A 838 45.47 31.14 -39.85
CA VAL A 838 46.83 30.78 -39.43
C VAL A 838 47.47 30.05 -40.62
N PRO A 839 48.76 30.28 -40.94
CA PRO A 839 49.49 29.43 -41.89
C PRO A 839 49.66 28.00 -41.39
#